data_AF-A0A7V3WLZ0-F1
#
_entry.id   AF-A0A7V3WLZ0-F1
#
_cell.length_a   1.000
_cell.length_b   1.000
_cell.length_c   1.000
_cell.angle_alpha   90.00
_cell.angle_beta   90.00
_cell.angle_gamma   90.00
#
_symmetry.space_group_name_H-M   'P 1'
#
loop_
_entity.id
_entity.type
_entity.pdbx_description
1 polymer ?
#
loop_
_entity_poly.entity_id
_entity_poly.type
_entity_poly.pdbx_seq_one_letter_code
_entity_poly.pdbx_strand_id
1 'polypeptide(L)'
;MTSKLPRPTQAELAQHFHPALVQRSSLWRSVAQRPDYYGERWSWVMKPPLVVCLSLLLACGCAQAATVTVGPWTPLFKGVELASGWQQAQLPGEIEQRALCLRVDLMDPDIELFTTPKCTNCGSYETLAENTSHFLEQYGLQVAINGAFYASSSGPGDVPLGTPEDVYGLAISRGVMVSPNQTTPANPQGYILAVLMFTTNNQAIFVPTNNPPASIQGIYTAIAGNKALLINGTNQMVPTPNDLDPRTALGVSADRRYLYLLTIDGRQPGWSSGADYYDTGEWLKRFGASDGINVDGGGSTTMVMADCLGKSIRLNRSSFVAAYGRERIVGHNFGVYAKPLPGPIKHLTVVPGRTTALITWLTDVPATGQVEYGLTTNYGSITPLDSRLLRRHVASLSGLSRGSNYYFRVRSTAAGQEWTAACQFTTLSGLVATELFGLTKSWRYTTNNLDGVNWKAPGYDDAGWLGEGPGLLCVENSASVRPKNTALPPPYGQTISRTYYFRTHFTVTGTVAGASLTFSNYIDDGAVFYLNGVEVYRVRMPAAPNPITYSTAATGVPCAGTAQAGDALPTCPDVFTLSGSVLTNLVQGDNLLAVEVHNYGTLSSGDIVFGCALLLHRPVITAPRLDLWLEDGHGTLFWNEEGFTLQQSPDPAAPDSWSDVPGPVTRSPYTLTNPGTMFYRLRN
;
A
#
# COMPACT_ATOMS: atom_id res chain seq x y z
N MET A 1 -65.98 -24.15 3.68
CA MET A 1 -66.78 -24.06 2.44
C MET A 1 -66.23 -22.90 1.63
N THR A 2 -65.88 -23.16 0.36
CA THR A 2 -65.82 -22.26 -0.82
C THR A 2 -65.01 -20.95 -0.73
N SER A 3 -64.22 -20.51 -1.72
CA SER A 3 -63.88 -21.00 -3.07
C SER A 3 -62.78 -20.09 -3.69
N LYS A 4 -62.20 -20.55 -4.80
CA LYS A 4 -60.99 -20.15 -5.53
C LYS A 4 -61.07 -18.88 -6.42
N LEU A 5 -59.91 -18.21 -6.59
CA LEU A 5 -59.20 -17.69 -7.82
C LEU A 5 -59.89 -16.67 -8.78
N PRO A 6 -59.20 -16.02 -9.78
CA PRO A 6 -57.76 -16.01 -10.18
C PRO A 6 -57.13 -14.62 -10.53
N ARG A 7 -55.83 -14.62 -10.92
CA ARG A 7 -55.01 -13.51 -11.49
C ARG A 7 -55.17 -13.36 -13.02
N PRO A 8 -54.88 -12.17 -13.62
CA PRO A 8 -54.69 -12.00 -15.05
C PRO A 8 -53.22 -12.03 -15.51
N THR A 9 -53.01 -12.30 -16.81
CA THR A 9 -51.74 -12.55 -17.51
C THR A 9 -51.18 -11.36 -18.31
N GLN A 10 -49.87 -11.42 -18.58
CA GLN A 10 -49.04 -10.48 -19.35
C GLN A 10 -49.37 -10.43 -20.86
N ALA A 11 -50.17 -9.46 -21.28
CA ALA A 11 -50.12 -8.89 -22.62
C ALA A 11 -50.85 -7.55 -22.61
N GLU A 12 -50.10 -6.45 -22.42
CA GLU A 12 -50.43 -5.07 -22.83
C GLU A 12 -49.56 -4.10 -22.03
N LEU A 13 -48.58 -3.49 -22.70
CA LEU A 13 -48.13 -2.09 -22.57
C LEU A 13 -46.70 -1.99 -23.14
N ALA A 14 -46.63 -1.88 -24.47
CA ALA A 14 -45.45 -1.44 -25.20
C ALA A 14 -45.86 -0.23 -26.06
N GLN A 15 -45.18 0.91 -25.86
CA GLN A 15 -45.03 2.13 -26.69
C GLN A 15 -44.45 3.20 -25.74
N HIS A 16 -43.37 3.96 -25.94
CA HIS A 16 -42.52 4.39 -27.05
C HIS A 16 -41.09 4.62 -26.46
N PHE A 17 -39.92 4.54 -27.12
CA PHE A 17 -39.40 5.32 -28.26
C PHE A 17 -38.05 4.67 -28.75
N HIS A 18 -37.77 4.77 -30.05
CA HIS A 18 -36.50 4.55 -30.79
C HIS A 18 -36.09 5.93 -31.41
N PRO A 19 -35.00 6.15 -32.20
CA PRO A 19 -33.78 5.38 -32.55
C PRO A 19 -32.46 6.23 -32.55
N ALA A 20 -31.23 5.67 -32.58
CA ALA A 20 -30.34 5.41 -33.75
C ALA A 20 -28.89 5.72 -33.25
N LEU A 21 -27.76 5.06 -33.56
CA LEU A 21 -27.07 4.81 -34.84
C LEU A 21 -25.85 3.90 -34.54
N VAL A 22 -25.63 2.83 -35.32
CA VAL A 22 -24.28 2.24 -35.51
C VAL A 22 -24.09 1.96 -36.99
N GLN A 23 -23.08 2.57 -37.59
CA GLN A 23 -22.60 2.33 -38.96
C GLN A 23 -21.26 1.57 -38.94
N ARG A 24 -21.24 0.48 -39.73
CA ARG A 24 -20.20 -0.03 -40.66
C ARG A 24 -18.71 -0.14 -40.26
N SER A 25 -18.17 -1.35 -40.47
CA SER A 25 -17.13 -1.72 -41.49
C SER A 25 -16.61 -3.15 -41.19
N SER A 26 -16.87 -4.22 -41.96
CA SER A 26 -16.39 -4.65 -43.29
C SER A 26 -15.12 -5.55 -43.27
N LEU A 27 -15.16 -6.61 -44.10
CA LEU A 27 -14.08 -7.49 -44.62
C LEU A 27 -13.74 -8.71 -43.72
N TRP A 28 -13.86 -9.98 -44.12
CA TRP A 28 -13.35 -10.60 -45.35
C TRP A 28 -14.18 -11.82 -45.88
N ARG A 29 -14.00 -12.01 -47.19
CA ARG A 29 -14.43 -13.00 -48.20
C ARG A 29 -14.37 -14.50 -47.81
N SER A 30 -15.42 -15.29 -48.11
CA SER A 30 -15.60 -16.30 -49.20
C SER A 30 -14.68 -17.54 -49.10
N VAL A 31 -15.15 -18.80 -49.14
CA VAL A 31 -15.64 -19.62 -50.28
C VAL A 31 -16.19 -20.93 -49.65
N ALA A 32 -17.47 -21.30 -49.73
CA ALA A 32 -18.17 -22.11 -50.75
C ALA A 32 -17.69 -23.58 -50.98
N GLN A 33 -18.66 -24.50 -50.89
CA GLN A 33 -18.82 -25.79 -51.60
C GLN A 33 -18.36 -27.13 -50.96
N ARG A 34 -19.41 -27.90 -50.57
CA ARG A 34 -19.72 -29.36 -50.56
C ARG A 34 -18.93 -30.30 -51.52
N PRO A 35 -19.28 -31.60 -51.63
CA PRO A 35 -19.16 -32.76 -50.71
C PRO A 35 -18.44 -33.97 -51.40
N ASP A 36 -18.47 -35.16 -50.79
CA ASP A 36 -18.40 -36.52 -51.40
C ASP A 36 -17.15 -37.43 -51.24
N TYR A 37 -17.41 -38.56 -50.55
CA TYR A 37 -17.18 -39.98 -50.91
C TYR A 37 -15.82 -40.73 -50.94
N TYR A 38 -15.88 -41.92 -50.26
CA TYR A 38 -15.30 -43.27 -50.49
C TYR A 38 -13.87 -43.70 -50.08
N GLY A 39 -13.83 -44.88 -49.42
CA GLY A 39 -12.74 -45.89 -49.38
C GLY A 39 -11.80 -45.80 -48.15
N GLU A 40 -11.41 -46.83 -47.40
CA GLU A 40 -11.37 -48.29 -47.58
C GLU A 40 -11.36 -49.03 -46.20
N ARG A 41 -11.41 -50.37 -46.24
CA ARG A 41 -11.66 -51.34 -45.15
C ARG A 41 -10.39 -51.94 -44.48
N TRP A 42 -10.67 -52.65 -43.36
CA TRP A 42 -9.91 -53.72 -42.65
C TRP A 42 -8.91 -53.20 -41.58
N SER A 43 -8.84 -53.69 -40.33
CA SER A 43 -9.31 -54.93 -39.68
C SER A 43 -9.26 -54.83 -38.14
N TRP A 44 -10.29 -55.40 -37.48
CA TRP A 44 -10.36 -56.11 -36.18
C TRP A 44 -9.51 -55.69 -34.96
N VAL A 45 -10.17 -55.19 -33.91
CA VAL A 45 -10.05 -55.66 -32.51
C VAL A 45 -11.42 -55.51 -31.81
N MET A 46 -11.95 -56.61 -31.26
CA MET A 46 -13.20 -56.64 -30.48
C MET A 46 -12.99 -56.18 -29.03
N LYS A 47 -13.93 -55.40 -28.48
CA LYS A 47 -14.27 -55.31 -27.03
C LYS A 47 -15.80 -55.23 -26.87
N PRO A 48 -16.40 -55.81 -25.81
CA PRO A 48 -17.87 -55.94 -25.66
C PRO A 48 -18.55 -54.65 -25.14
N PRO A 49 -19.90 -54.56 -25.15
CA PRO A 49 -20.62 -53.31 -25.36
C PRO A 49 -21.00 -52.53 -24.10
N LEU A 50 -21.05 -51.21 -24.25
CA LEU A 50 -21.70 -50.26 -23.34
C LEU A 50 -23.22 -50.45 -23.38
N VAL A 51 -23.81 -50.67 -22.20
CA VAL A 51 -25.24 -50.50 -21.95
C VAL A 51 -25.54 -49.00 -21.94
N VAL A 52 -26.34 -48.54 -22.90
CA VAL A 52 -26.91 -47.19 -22.92
C VAL A 52 -28.12 -47.17 -21.98
N CYS A 53 -27.94 -46.69 -20.76
CA CYS A 53 -29.05 -46.23 -19.91
C CYS A 53 -29.27 -44.75 -20.20
N LEU A 54 -30.39 -44.46 -20.86
CA LEU A 54 -30.90 -43.12 -21.11
C LEU A 54 -31.54 -42.58 -19.82
N SER A 55 -30.73 -41.98 -18.93
CA SER A 55 -31.24 -41.19 -17.81
C SER A 55 -31.31 -39.72 -18.23
N LEU A 56 -32.51 -39.24 -18.52
CA LEU A 56 -32.85 -37.82 -18.53
C LEU A 56 -32.60 -37.25 -17.12
N LEU A 57 -31.39 -36.74 -16.90
CA LEU A 57 -31.10 -35.85 -15.77
C LEU A 57 -31.74 -34.49 -16.08
N LEU A 58 -32.95 -34.29 -15.57
CA LEU A 58 -33.40 -32.96 -15.17
C LEU A 58 -32.40 -32.44 -14.14
N ALA A 59 -31.35 -31.77 -14.59
CA ALA A 59 -30.55 -30.92 -13.75
C ALA A 59 -31.43 -29.75 -13.32
N CYS A 60 -32.20 -29.94 -12.25
CA CYS A 60 -32.53 -28.82 -11.38
C CYS A 60 -31.19 -28.24 -10.96
N GLY A 61 -30.78 -27.13 -11.58
CA GLY A 61 -29.73 -26.29 -11.07
C GLY A 61 -30.17 -25.78 -9.71
N CYS A 62 -29.83 -26.54 -8.67
CA CYS A 62 -29.83 -26.01 -7.31
C CYS A 62 -28.82 -24.87 -7.36
N ALA A 63 -29.32 -23.63 -7.36
CA ALA A 63 -28.50 -22.47 -7.14
C ALA A 63 -27.75 -22.70 -5.82
N GLN A 64 -26.46 -22.96 -5.91
CA GLN A 64 -25.61 -23.18 -4.75
C GLN A 64 -25.45 -21.81 -4.10
N ALA A 65 -26.06 -21.63 -2.94
CA ALA A 65 -25.97 -20.37 -2.19
C ALA A 65 -24.50 -19.96 -2.02
N ALA A 66 -24.22 -18.64 -2.03
CA ALA A 66 -22.90 -18.10 -1.74
C ALA A 66 -22.21 -18.87 -0.60
N THR A 67 -21.07 -19.50 -0.89
CA THR A 67 -20.31 -20.24 0.12
C THR A 67 -19.44 -19.27 0.90
N VAL A 68 -19.96 -18.77 2.01
CA VAL A 68 -19.17 -17.98 2.98
C VAL A 68 -18.20 -18.92 3.68
N THR A 69 -16.90 -18.66 3.53
CA THR A 69 -15.83 -19.52 4.06
C THR A 69 -14.95 -18.73 5.02
N VAL A 70 -14.60 -19.35 6.16
CA VAL A 70 -13.56 -18.87 7.08
C VAL A 70 -12.41 -19.86 7.00
N GLY A 71 -11.22 -19.36 6.65
CA GLY A 71 -9.99 -20.13 6.62
C GLY A 71 -9.48 -20.50 8.02
N PRO A 72 -8.50 -21.40 8.12
CA PRO A 72 -7.92 -21.77 9.40
C PRO A 72 -7.18 -20.60 10.06
N TRP A 73 -7.17 -20.59 11.39
CA TRP A 73 -6.32 -19.69 12.17
C TRP A 73 -4.85 -20.09 12.01
N THR A 74 -4.02 -19.13 11.60
CA THR A 74 -2.59 -19.31 11.39
C THR A 74 -1.82 -18.43 12.39
N PRO A 75 -0.98 -18.99 13.27
CA PRO A 75 -0.18 -18.20 14.20
C PRO A 75 0.79 -17.24 13.47
N LEU A 76 0.79 -15.97 13.89
CA LEU A 76 1.75 -14.96 13.44
C LEU A 76 2.78 -14.64 14.53
N PHE A 77 2.30 -14.44 15.76
CA PHE A 77 3.09 -14.15 16.95
C PHE A 77 2.53 -14.94 18.14
N LYS A 78 3.26 -15.00 19.26
CA LYS A 78 2.75 -15.61 20.48
C LYS A 78 1.47 -14.88 20.91
N GLY A 79 0.36 -15.62 21.00
CA GLY A 79 -0.95 -15.06 21.34
C GLY A 79 -1.66 -14.30 20.20
N VAL A 80 -1.13 -14.28 18.96
CA VAL A 80 -1.74 -13.59 17.81
C VAL A 80 -1.81 -14.51 16.60
N GLU A 81 -3.02 -14.70 16.07
CA GLU A 81 -3.29 -15.54 14.90
C GLU A 81 -4.08 -14.77 13.85
N LEU A 82 -3.92 -15.13 12.58
CA LEU A 82 -4.64 -14.56 11.43
C LEU A 82 -5.53 -15.61 10.77
N ALA A 83 -6.75 -15.23 10.39
CA ALA A 83 -7.61 -16.00 9.51
C ALA A 83 -8.17 -15.12 8.39
N SER A 84 -8.38 -15.71 7.22
CA SER A 84 -9.03 -15.06 6.08
C SER A 84 -10.49 -15.50 5.96
N GLY A 85 -11.39 -14.57 5.67
CA GLY A 85 -12.77 -14.83 5.31
C GLY A 85 -13.02 -14.46 3.86
N TRP A 86 -13.85 -15.24 3.19
CA TRP A 86 -14.31 -14.88 1.84
C TRP A 86 -15.73 -15.33 1.55
N GLN A 87 -16.42 -14.53 0.74
CA GLN A 87 -17.71 -14.84 0.14
C GLN A 87 -17.63 -14.63 -1.38
N GLN A 88 -17.92 -15.67 -2.17
CA GLN A 88 -18.09 -15.54 -3.61
C GLN A 88 -19.50 -15.11 -3.96
N ALA A 89 -19.63 -14.15 -4.89
CA ALA A 89 -20.87 -13.96 -5.61
C ALA A 89 -21.02 -15.05 -6.69
N GLN A 90 -21.98 -15.95 -6.51
CA GLN A 90 -22.39 -17.01 -7.44
C GLN A 90 -23.66 -16.61 -8.23
N LEU A 91 -24.49 -15.73 -7.67
CA LEU A 91 -25.75 -15.28 -8.25
C LEU A 91 -25.83 -13.75 -8.40
N PRO A 92 -26.62 -13.24 -9.37
CA PRO A 92 -26.92 -11.81 -9.46
C PRO A 92 -27.53 -11.29 -8.16
N GLY A 93 -26.88 -10.31 -7.53
CA GLY A 93 -27.28 -9.73 -6.24
C GLY A 93 -26.46 -10.20 -5.04
N GLU A 94 -25.59 -11.20 -5.20
CA GLU A 94 -24.62 -11.58 -4.18
C GLU A 94 -23.38 -10.67 -4.23
N ILE A 95 -22.79 -10.41 -3.07
CA ILE A 95 -21.69 -9.46 -2.90
C ILE A 95 -20.40 -10.26 -2.67
N GLU A 96 -19.37 -9.97 -3.46
CA GLU A 96 -18.03 -10.52 -3.25
C GLU A 96 -17.35 -9.78 -2.09
N GLN A 97 -16.87 -10.52 -1.08
CA GLN A 97 -16.25 -9.95 0.12
C GLN A 97 -14.95 -10.68 0.48
N ARG A 98 -13.93 -9.91 0.87
CA ARG A 98 -12.65 -10.40 1.40
C ARG A 98 -12.43 -9.81 2.78
N ALA A 99 -12.37 -10.69 3.77
CA ALA A 99 -12.15 -10.32 5.16
C ALA A 99 -10.83 -10.89 5.67
N LEU A 100 -10.16 -10.16 6.56
CA LEU A 100 -9.05 -10.64 7.36
C LEU A 100 -9.35 -10.35 8.82
N CYS A 101 -9.07 -11.31 9.68
CA CYS A 101 -9.30 -11.17 11.11
C CYS A 101 -8.06 -11.63 11.88
N LEU A 102 -7.55 -10.77 12.75
CA LEU A 102 -6.58 -11.15 13.77
C LEU A 102 -7.33 -11.56 15.04
N ARG A 103 -6.94 -12.68 15.65
CA ARG A 103 -7.36 -13.11 16.97
C ARG A 103 -6.20 -12.94 17.94
N VAL A 104 -6.44 -12.20 19.02
CA VAL A 104 -5.45 -11.86 20.05
C VAL A 104 -5.89 -12.47 21.38
N ASP A 105 -5.06 -13.32 21.98
CA ASP A 105 -5.31 -13.93 23.30
C ASP A 105 -5.00 -12.91 24.41
N LEU A 106 -6.02 -12.25 24.93
CA LEU A 106 -5.89 -11.23 25.98
C LEU A 106 -5.37 -11.82 27.31
N MET A 107 -5.40 -13.14 27.46
CA MET A 107 -4.86 -13.83 28.64
C MET A 107 -3.36 -14.17 28.51
N ASP A 108 -2.74 -14.00 27.34
CA ASP A 108 -1.30 -14.18 27.22
C ASP A 108 -0.56 -12.98 27.85
N PRO A 109 0.34 -13.20 28.84
CA PRO A 109 1.01 -12.13 29.57
C PRO A 109 2.01 -11.33 28.71
N ASP A 110 2.34 -11.79 27.51
CA ASP A 110 3.22 -11.09 26.57
C ASP A 110 2.45 -10.18 25.59
N ILE A 111 1.11 -10.06 25.74
CA ILE A 111 0.27 -9.16 24.96
C ILE A 111 0.15 -7.80 25.66
N GLU A 112 0.45 -6.73 24.94
CA GLU A 112 0.10 -5.35 25.34
C GLU A 112 -0.68 -4.67 24.21
N LEU A 113 -1.84 -4.09 24.54
CA LEU A 113 -2.66 -3.32 23.61
C LEU A 113 -2.22 -1.85 23.59
N PHE A 114 -2.09 -1.27 22.41
CA PHE A 114 -1.61 0.09 22.21
C PHE A 114 -2.46 0.86 21.19
N THR A 115 -2.67 2.15 21.42
CA THR A 115 -3.37 3.04 20.48
C THR A 115 -2.53 4.28 20.23
N THR A 116 -2.84 5.06 19.19
CA THR A 116 -2.18 6.34 18.91
C THR A 116 -2.12 7.19 20.19
N PRO A 117 -0.91 7.57 20.66
CA PRO A 117 -0.77 8.29 21.92
C PRO A 117 -1.17 9.77 21.76
N LYS A 118 -1.40 10.43 22.89
CA LYS A 118 -1.63 11.89 22.94
C LYS A 118 -0.40 12.60 22.36
N CYS A 119 -0.60 13.47 21.40
CA CYS A 119 0.48 14.30 20.86
C CYS A 119 0.88 15.41 21.85
N THR A 120 2.16 15.74 21.88
CA THR A 120 2.72 16.79 22.77
C THR A 120 3.00 18.10 22.02
N ASN A 121 2.99 18.09 20.70
CA ASN A 121 3.40 19.17 19.81
C ASN A 121 2.34 19.54 18.76
N CYS A 122 1.07 19.36 19.08
CA CYS A 122 -0.08 19.52 18.19
C CYS A 122 -1.09 20.58 18.66
N GLY A 123 -0.69 21.47 19.57
CA GLY A 123 -1.59 22.51 20.09
C GLY A 123 -2.76 21.92 20.88
N SER A 124 -3.99 22.31 20.52
CA SER A 124 -5.22 21.84 21.17
C SER A 124 -5.73 20.49 20.65
N TYR A 125 -5.14 19.96 19.57
CA TYR A 125 -5.53 18.69 18.96
C TYR A 125 -5.11 17.49 19.81
N GLU A 126 -5.54 16.30 19.41
CA GLU A 126 -5.42 15.08 20.22
C GLU A 126 -4.32 14.14 19.76
N THR A 127 -4.19 13.98 18.45
CA THR A 127 -3.22 13.09 17.82
C THR A 127 -2.54 13.77 16.62
N LEU A 128 -1.52 13.12 16.09
CA LEU A 128 -0.90 13.46 14.82
C LEU A 128 -1.23 12.36 13.81
N ALA A 129 -1.63 12.75 12.61
CA ALA A 129 -2.02 11.84 11.55
C ALA A 129 -0.82 11.02 11.06
N GLU A 130 -1.01 9.71 10.95
CA GLU A 130 -0.01 8.79 10.38
C GLU A 130 -0.72 7.62 9.70
N ASN A 131 -0.04 6.93 8.78
CA ASN A 131 -0.58 5.67 8.25
C ASN A 131 -0.29 4.51 9.22
N THR A 132 -1.05 3.42 9.12
CA THR A 132 -0.97 2.29 10.06
C THR A 132 0.38 1.57 9.98
N SER A 133 0.99 1.50 8.79
CA SER A 133 2.35 0.98 8.61
C SER A 133 3.38 1.78 9.41
N HIS A 134 3.37 3.10 9.30
CA HIS A 134 4.24 4.00 10.05
C HIS A 134 4.02 3.88 11.55
N PHE A 135 2.76 3.80 12.00
CA PHE A 135 2.42 3.56 13.40
C PHE A 135 3.03 2.25 13.91
N LEU A 136 2.91 1.16 13.17
CA LEU A 136 3.53 -0.12 13.53
C LEU A 136 5.04 0.01 13.70
N GLU A 137 5.73 0.62 12.72
CA GLU A 137 7.18 0.76 12.73
C GLU A 137 7.68 1.72 13.81
N GLN A 138 7.01 2.86 13.97
CA GLN A 138 7.37 3.92 14.93
C GLN A 138 7.33 3.40 16.37
N TYR A 139 6.33 2.57 16.69
CA TYR A 139 6.12 2.06 18.04
C TYR A 139 6.61 0.62 18.23
N GLY A 140 7.13 -0.06 17.19
CA GLY A 140 7.67 -1.42 17.30
C GLY A 140 6.62 -2.50 17.59
N LEU A 141 5.40 -2.30 17.08
CA LEU A 141 4.25 -3.20 17.27
C LEU A 141 4.38 -4.45 16.39
N GLN A 142 3.71 -5.54 16.75
CA GLN A 142 3.72 -6.78 15.95
C GLN A 142 2.57 -6.85 14.96
N VAL A 143 1.40 -6.31 15.32
CA VAL A 143 0.26 -6.13 14.41
C VAL A 143 -0.45 -4.81 14.71
N ALA A 144 -1.06 -4.22 13.68
CA ALA A 144 -1.88 -3.02 13.83
C ALA A 144 -2.99 -2.94 12.79
N ILE A 145 -4.05 -2.19 13.11
CA ILE A 145 -5.13 -1.76 12.22
C ILE A 145 -5.35 -0.25 12.37
N ASN A 146 -6.04 0.36 11.40
CA ASN A 146 -6.60 1.70 11.62
C ASN A 146 -7.62 1.67 12.77
N GLY A 147 -7.86 2.83 13.40
CA GLY A 147 -8.66 2.92 14.62
C GLY A 147 -9.91 3.78 14.50
N ALA A 148 -10.14 4.63 15.52
CA ALA A 148 -11.32 5.46 15.66
C ALA A 148 -11.47 6.49 14.53
N PHE A 149 -12.70 7.01 14.39
CA PHE A 149 -12.98 8.13 13.50
C PHE A 149 -12.29 9.41 14.01
N TYR A 150 -12.10 10.40 13.13
CA TYR A 150 -11.36 11.62 13.45
C TYR A 150 -11.81 12.83 12.62
N ALA A 151 -11.42 14.03 13.07
CA ALA A 151 -11.51 15.30 12.37
C ALA A 151 -10.10 15.84 12.12
N SER A 152 -9.83 16.25 10.87
CA SER A 152 -8.55 16.87 10.54
C SER A 152 -8.61 18.39 10.59
N SER A 153 -7.52 18.98 11.09
CA SER A 153 -7.29 20.43 11.01
C SER A 153 -7.32 20.96 9.57
N SER A 154 -7.10 20.09 8.58
CA SER A 154 -7.00 20.43 7.16
C SER A 154 -8.25 20.07 6.35
N GLY A 155 -9.32 19.62 7.01
CA GLY A 155 -10.54 19.16 6.35
C GLY A 155 -10.51 17.69 5.90
N PRO A 156 -11.60 17.18 5.29
CA PRO A 156 -11.70 15.78 4.91
C PRO A 156 -10.79 15.45 3.72
N GLY A 157 -9.99 14.39 3.81
CA GLY A 157 -9.18 13.94 2.69
C GLY A 157 -7.96 13.14 3.08
N ASP A 158 -7.04 13.01 2.14
CA ASP A 158 -5.67 12.57 2.43
C ASP A 158 -4.89 13.77 2.95
N VAL A 159 -4.21 13.61 4.07
CA VAL A 159 -3.50 14.70 4.75
C VAL A 159 -2.03 14.35 4.88
N PRO A 160 -1.11 15.32 4.95
CA PRO A 160 0.29 15.05 5.23
C PRO A 160 0.49 14.31 6.56
N LEU A 161 1.55 13.49 6.64
CA LEU A 161 1.96 12.86 7.90
C LEU A 161 2.29 13.96 8.92
N GLY A 162 1.82 13.78 10.16
CA GLY A 162 1.98 14.77 11.21
C GLY A 162 0.94 15.89 11.20
N THR A 163 -0.13 15.79 10.39
CA THR A 163 -1.25 16.73 10.48
C THR A 163 -1.94 16.57 11.85
N PRO A 164 -2.24 17.66 12.59
CA PRO A 164 -3.00 17.56 13.84
C PRO A 164 -4.45 17.09 13.64
N GLU A 165 -4.88 16.15 14.48
CA GLU A 165 -6.19 15.49 14.38
C GLU A 165 -6.91 15.45 15.73
N ASP A 166 -8.24 15.53 15.70
CA ASP A 166 -9.13 15.27 16.83
C ASP A 166 -9.79 13.90 16.65
N VAL A 167 -9.74 13.04 17.67
CA VAL A 167 -10.35 11.72 17.63
C VAL A 167 -11.82 11.82 18.06
N TYR A 168 -12.70 11.07 17.39
CA TYR A 168 -14.11 11.02 17.77
C TYR A 168 -14.35 9.91 18.79
N GLY A 169 -14.55 10.34 20.03
CA GLY A 169 -14.91 9.48 21.15
C GLY A 169 -13.72 9.01 21.99
N LEU A 170 -14.02 8.30 23.07
CA LEU A 170 -13.02 7.91 24.07
C LEU A 170 -11.84 7.14 23.44
N ALA A 171 -10.64 7.68 23.63
CA ALA A 171 -9.38 7.02 23.33
C ALA A 171 -8.42 7.14 24.52
N ILE A 172 -7.83 6.02 24.94
CA ILE A 172 -6.83 5.94 26.00
C ILE A 172 -5.67 5.09 25.49
N SER A 173 -4.44 5.55 25.68
CA SER A 173 -3.21 4.83 25.35
C SER A 173 -2.30 4.78 26.57
N ARG A 174 -1.97 3.57 27.04
CA ARG A 174 -1.13 3.33 28.23
C ARG A 174 -1.56 4.10 29.49
N GLY A 175 -2.87 4.16 29.72
CA GLY A 175 -3.49 4.86 30.85
C GLY A 175 -3.55 6.39 30.70
N VAL A 176 -3.03 6.94 29.60
CA VAL A 176 -3.12 8.36 29.27
C VAL A 176 -4.35 8.61 28.42
N MET A 177 -5.20 9.54 28.86
CA MET A 177 -6.35 9.99 28.07
C MET A 177 -5.88 10.73 26.83
N VAL A 178 -6.22 10.20 25.65
CA VAL A 178 -5.89 10.78 24.34
C VAL A 178 -7.03 11.68 23.88
N SER A 179 -8.25 11.11 23.91
CA SER A 179 -9.50 11.78 23.56
C SER A 179 -10.56 11.50 24.63
N PRO A 180 -11.23 12.53 25.18
CA PRO A 180 -12.26 12.35 26.19
C PRO A 180 -13.54 11.80 25.55
N ASN A 181 -14.45 11.30 26.39
CA ASN A 181 -15.74 10.87 25.87
C ASN A 181 -16.57 12.08 25.40
N GLN A 182 -17.15 11.97 24.21
CA GLN A 182 -17.99 13.00 23.60
C GLN A 182 -19.46 12.67 23.88
N THR A 183 -20.15 13.52 24.65
CA THR A 183 -21.59 13.35 24.93
C THR A 183 -22.43 14.04 23.85
N THR A 184 -23.48 13.39 23.34
CA THR A 184 -24.42 14.03 22.38
C THR A 184 -25.00 15.32 22.97
N PRO A 185 -25.10 16.42 22.20
CA PRO A 185 -24.93 16.51 20.74
C PRO A 185 -23.47 16.70 20.27
N ALA A 186 -22.47 16.58 21.15
CA ALA A 186 -21.08 16.97 20.90
C ALA A 186 -20.22 15.98 20.07
N ASN A 187 -20.80 15.31 19.08
CA ASN A 187 -20.02 14.95 17.89
C ASN A 187 -20.70 15.59 16.65
N PRO A 188 -19.94 16.19 15.73
CA PRO A 188 -20.51 16.86 14.55
C PRO A 188 -21.37 15.93 13.66
N GLN A 189 -21.30 14.62 13.85
CA GLN A 189 -21.94 13.59 13.04
C GLN A 189 -23.11 12.85 13.72
N GLY A 190 -23.42 13.12 15.00
CA GLY A 190 -24.54 12.52 15.74
C GLY A 190 -24.38 11.04 16.15
N TYR A 191 -23.17 10.47 16.21
CA TYR A 191 -22.97 9.04 16.52
C TYR A 191 -23.28 8.69 17.97
N ILE A 192 -23.92 7.52 18.18
CA ILE A 192 -23.99 6.84 19.48
C ILE A 192 -22.71 6.01 19.62
N LEU A 193 -21.76 6.52 20.40
CA LEU A 193 -20.44 5.91 20.51
C LEU A 193 -20.49 4.62 21.34
N ALA A 194 -20.10 3.50 20.74
CA ALA A 194 -19.84 2.26 21.44
C ALA A 194 -18.34 2.16 21.72
N VAL A 195 -17.94 1.59 22.85
CA VAL A 195 -16.54 1.63 23.30
C VAL A 195 -16.08 0.26 23.77
N LEU A 196 -14.85 -0.10 23.41
CA LEU A 196 -14.09 -1.17 24.03
C LEU A 196 -13.00 -0.56 24.91
N MET A 197 -12.94 -1.00 26.15
CA MET A 197 -11.95 -0.60 27.14
C MET A 197 -11.22 -1.82 27.68
N PHE A 198 -9.95 -1.65 28.03
CA PHE A 198 -9.09 -2.72 28.52
C PHE A 198 -8.33 -2.24 29.74
N THR A 199 -8.31 -3.05 30.80
CA THR A 199 -7.48 -2.79 31.98
C THR A 199 -6.01 -3.07 31.70
N THR A 200 -5.12 -2.77 32.66
CA THR A 200 -3.67 -3.09 32.54
C THR A 200 -3.39 -4.58 32.37
N ASN A 201 -4.31 -5.46 32.79
CA ASN A 201 -4.23 -6.92 32.59
C ASN A 201 -5.07 -7.39 31.40
N ASN A 202 -5.33 -6.51 30.42
CA ASN A 202 -6.09 -6.78 29.21
C ASN A 202 -7.52 -7.30 29.41
N GLN A 203 -8.13 -7.11 30.59
CA GLN A 203 -9.54 -7.48 30.78
C GLN A 203 -10.43 -6.54 29.97
N ALA A 204 -11.17 -7.11 29.02
CA ALA A 204 -12.03 -6.37 28.11
C ALA A 204 -13.37 -5.97 28.76
N ILE A 205 -13.74 -4.70 28.59
CA ILE A 205 -15.01 -4.12 28.99
C ILE A 205 -15.67 -3.52 27.75
N PHE A 206 -16.88 -3.96 27.45
CA PHE A 206 -17.67 -3.47 26.33
C PHE A 206 -18.80 -2.57 26.82
N VAL A 207 -18.93 -1.39 26.19
CA VAL A 207 -19.98 -0.43 26.47
C VAL A 207 -20.74 -0.14 25.17
N PRO A 208 -21.96 -0.69 24.99
CA PRO A 208 -22.69 -0.59 23.72
C PRO A 208 -23.18 0.82 23.41
N THR A 209 -23.45 1.61 24.44
CA THR A 209 -23.84 3.02 24.35
C THR A 209 -23.12 3.79 25.44
N ASN A 210 -22.05 4.52 25.11
CA ASN A 210 -21.24 5.23 26.10
C ASN A 210 -21.81 6.63 26.42
N ASN A 211 -23.14 6.70 26.55
CA ASN A 211 -23.89 7.89 26.96
C ASN A 211 -24.98 7.50 27.99
N PRO A 212 -24.85 7.87 29.28
CA PRO A 212 -23.73 8.62 29.86
C PRO A 212 -22.39 7.84 29.83
N PRO A 213 -21.23 8.54 29.93
CA PRO A 213 -19.92 7.89 29.99
C PRO A 213 -19.80 6.84 31.09
N ALA A 214 -19.29 5.66 30.75
CA ALA A 214 -18.85 4.67 31.72
C ALA A 214 -17.59 5.14 32.48
N SER A 215 -17.34 4.58 33.67
CA SER A 215 -16.13 4.86 34.42
C SER A 215 -14.87 4.40 33.66
N ILE A 216 -13.85 5.27 33.65
CA ILE A 216 -12.55 4.98 33.05
C ILE A 216 -11.46 4.67 34.09
N GLN A 217 -11.83 4.52 35.36
CA GLN A 217 -10.88 4.19 36.42
C GLN A 217 -10.26 2.81 36.18
N GLY A 218 -8.92 2.74 36.13
CA GLY A 218 -8.18 1.49 35.90
C GLY A 218 -8.14 1.03 34.44
N ILE A 219 -8.62 1.86 33.50
CA ILE A 219 -8.52 1.58 32.07
C ILE A 219 -7.14 2.01 31.55
N TYR A 220 -6.48 1.10 30.84
CA TYR A 220 -5.15 1.29 30.27
C TYR A 220 -5.20 1.55 28.76
N THR A 221 -6.13 0.91 28.05
CA THR A 221 -6.33 1.13 26.60
C THR A 221 -7.82 1.24 26.31
N ALA A 222 -8.23 2.18 25.46
CA ALA A 222 -9.62 2.33 25.05
C ALA A 222 -9.72 2.83 23.61
N ILE A 223 -10.79 2.41 22.93
CA ILE A 223 -11.13 2.85 21.57
C ILE A 223 -12.65 2.94 21.41
N ALA A 224 -13.10 4.04 20.83
CA ALA A 224 -14.48 4.27 20.47
C ALA A 224 -14.75 3.95 18.99
N GLY A 225 -15.95 3.44 18.74
CA GLY A 225 -16.54 3.23 17.43
C GLY A 225 -17.85 3.99 17.29
N ASN A 226 -18.38 4.08 16.07
CA ASN A 226 -19.61 4.84 15.81
C ASN A 226 -20.90 4.07 16.14
N LYS A 227 -20.83 2.77 16.41
CA LYS A 227 -21.95 1.91 16.84
C LYS A 227 -21.49 0.55 17.35
N ALA A 228 -22.34 -0.07 18.17
CA ALA A 228 -22.25 -1.49 18.52
C ALA A 228 -22.84 -2.35 17.40
N LEU A 229 -22.05 -3.27 16.86
CA LEU A 229 -22.47 -4.22 15.82
C LEU A 229 -23.06 -5.49 16.43
N LEU A 230 -22.38 -6.05 17.44
CA LEU A 230 -22.78 -7.26 18.14
C LEU A 230 -22.99 -6.95 19.63
N ILE A 231 -24.06 -7.50 20.19
CA ILE A 231 -24.32 -7.52 21.63
C ILE A 231 -24.72 -8.94 22.01
N ASN A 232 -23.94 -9.59 22.88
CA ASN A 232 -24.19 -10.97 23.35
C ASN A 232 -24.46 -11.97 22.21
N GLY A 233 -23.67 -11.91 21.14
CA GLY A 233 -23.77 -12.77 19.95
C GLY A 233 -24.90 -12.42 18.98
N THR A 234 -25.66 -11.36 19.27
CA THR A 234 -26.77 -10.88 18.44
C THR A 234 -26.33 -9.68 17.61
N ASN A 235 -26.48 -9.79 16.29
CA ASN A 235 -26.24 -8.68 15.38
C ASN A 235 -27.34 -7.63 15.53
N GLN A 236 -26.95 -6.40 15.79
CA GLN A 236 -27.85 -5.27 16.05
C GLN A 236 -28.21 -4.51 14.77
N MET A 237 -27.53 -4.81 13.67
CA MET A 237 -27.69 -4.10 12.41
C MET A 237 -28.77 -4.76 11.55
N VAL A 238 -29.26 -4.01 10.57
CA VAL A 238 -30.15 -4.50 9.52
C VAL A 238 -29.44 -4.35 8.17
N PRO A 239 -29.66 -5.26 7.20
CA PRO A 239 -29.03 -5.16 5.88
C PRO A 239 -29.36 -3.84 5.18
N THR A 240 -28.34 -3.22 4.60
CA THR A 240 -28.42 -1.98 3.81
C THR A 240 -27.60 -2.14 2.52
N PRO A 241 -28.16 -2.81 1.49
CA PRO A 241 -27.40 -3.26 0.31
C PRO A 241 -26.72 -2.16 -0.53
N ASN A 242 -27.06 -0.88 -0.30
CA ASN A 242 -26.49 0.26 -1.01
C ASN A 242 -25.37 0.97 -0.22
N ASP A 243 -25.05 0.53 1.01
CA ASP A 243 -24.00 1.09 1.89
C ASP A 243 -22.80 0.13 1.98
N LEU A 244 -22.31 -0.32 0.82
CA LEU A 244 -21.15 -1.20 0.74
C LEU A 244 -19.88 -0.38 0.76
N ASP A 245 -19.06 -0.61 1.77
CA ASP A 245 -17.76 0.01 1.91
C ASP A 245 -16.74 -0.97 2.50
N PRO A 246 -15.44 -0.70 2.37
CA PRO A 246 -14.44 -1.31 3.23
C PRO A 246 -14.75 -0.99 4.69
N ARG A 247 -14.53 -1.95 5.58
CA ARG A 247 -14.92 -1.84 7.00
C ARG A 247 -13.79 -2.30 7.90
N THR A 248 -13.66 -1.63 9.04
CA THR A 248 -12.80 -2.05 10.14
C THR A 248 -13.66 -2.17 11.39
N ALA A 249 -13.48 -3.25 12.14
CA ALA A 249 -14.27 -3.51 13.34
C ALA A 249 -13.45 -4.25 14.39
N LEU A 250 -13.81 -4.06 15.65
CA LEU A 250 -13.21 -4.77 16.77
C LEU A 250 -14.30 -5.55 17.51
N GLY A 251 -13.97 -6.75 17.98
CA GLY A 251 -14.90 -7.55 18.78
C GLY A 251 -14.20 -8.36 19.84
N VAL A 252 -14.95 -8.87 20.80
CA VAL A 252 -14.42 -9.74 21.86
C VAL A 252 -15.28 -10.99 22.01
N SER A 253 -14.65 -12.11 22.33
CA SER A 253 -15.35 -13.38 22.58
C SER A 253 -16.25 -13.29 23.82
N ALA A 254 -17.23 -14.19 23.93
CA ALA A 254 -18.18 -14.22 25.05
C ALA A 254 -17.50 -14.36 26.43
N ASP A 255 -16.40 -15.11 26.48
CA ASP A 255 -15.56 -15.31 27.68
C ASP A 255 -14.54 -14.19 27.90
N ARG A 256 -14.53 -13.15 27.05
CA ARG A 256 -13.58 -12.02 27.05
C ARG A 256 -12.11 -12.42 26.91
N ARG A 257 -11.82 -13.64 26.47
CA ARG A 257 -10.45 -14.11 26.25
C ARG A 257 -9.84 -13.55 24.97
N TYR A 258 -10.59 -13.53 23.88
CA TYR A 258 -10.07 -13.16 22.58
C TYR A 258 -10.58 -11.79 22.15
N LEU A 259 -9.65 -10.95 21.68
CA LEU A 259 -9.93 -9.76 20.89
C LEU A 259 -9.80 -10.09 19.40
N TYR A 260 -10.76 -9.63 18.62
CA TYR A 260 -10.82 -9.78 17.17
C TYR A 260 -10.63 -8.43 16.51
N LEU A 261 -9.64 -8.32 15.62
CA LEU A 261 -9.40 -7.14 14.79
C LEU A 261 -9.74 -7.50 13.35
N LEU A 262 -10.85 -6.96 12.84
CA LEU A 262 -11.41 -7.30 11.53
C LEU A 262 -11.18 -6.16 10.54
N THR A 263 -10.72 -6.51 9.33
CA THR A 263 -10.80 -5.66 8.15
C THR A 263 -11.54 -6.38 7.04
N ILE A 264 -12.44 -5.68 6.34
CA ILE A 264 -13.11 -6.14 5.13
C ILE A 264 -12.72 -5.19 4.01
N ASP A 265 -12.09 -5.70 2.96
CA ASP A 265 -11.75 -4.90 1.78
C ASP A 265 -13.02 -4.47 1.04
N GLY A 266 -12.98 -3.39 0.27
CA GLY A 266 -14.14 -2.92 -0.49
C GLY A 266 -13.76 -1.96 -1.62
N ARG A 267 -14.74 -1.58 -2.45
CA ARG A 267 -14.57 -0.69 -3.62
C ARG A 267 -13.57 -1.24 -4.66
N GLN A 268 -13.43 -2.57 -4.76
CA GLN A 268 -12.46 -3.22 -5.63
C GLN A 268 -13.15 -4.24 -6.55
N PRO A 269 -13.56 -3.83 -7.76
CA PRO A 269 -14.24 -4.70 -8.71
C PRO A 269 -13.46 -6.00 -8.96
N GLY A 270 -14.14 -7.15 -8.84
CA GLY A 270 -13.55 -8.50 -9.01
C GLY A 270 -12.65 -8.96 -7.86
N TRP A 271 -12.59 -8.23 -6.75
CA TRP A 271 -11.87 -8.65 -5.54
C TRP A 271 -12.76 -8.62 -4.31
N SER A 272 -13.29 -7.44 -3.97
CA SER A 272 -14.18 -7.21 -2.83
C SER A 272 -15.00 -5.94 -3.04
N SER A 273 -16.32 -6.07 -3.05
CA SER A 273 -17.24 -4.94 -3.16
C SER A 273 -17.29 -4.12 -1.88
N GLY A 274 -17.11 -4.77 -0.72
CA GLY A 274 -17.26 -4.18 0.61
C GLY A 274 -18.39 -4.83 1.38
N ALA A 275 -18.59 -4.34 2.60
CA ALA A 275 -19.64 -4.78 3.51
C ALA A 275 -20.45 -3.57 4.00
N ASP A 276 -21.72 -3.79 4.24
CA ASP A 276 -22.49 -2.89 5.10
C ASP A 276 -22.25 -3.20 6.58
N TYR A 277 -22.91 -2.48 7.49
CA TYR A 277 -22.75 -2.75 8.92
C TYR A 277 -23.30 -4.11 9.35
N TYR A 278 -24.32 -4.63 8.68
CA TYR A 278 -24.89 -5.95 8.97
C TYR A 278 -23.89 -7.05 8.63
N ASP A 279 -23.35 -7.04 7.42
CA ASP A 279 -22.34 -7.95 6.96
C ASP A 279 -21.09 -7.88 7.84
N THR A 280 -20.70 -6.68 8.29
CA THR A 280 -19.57 -6.50 9.22
C THR A 280 -19.81 -7.21 10.55
N GLY A 281 -21.02 -7.09 11.11
CA GLY A 281 -21.44 -7.82 12.31
C GLY A 281 -21.44 -9.33 12.10
N GLU A 282 -21.94 -9.82 10.96
CA GLU A 282 -21.94 -11.24 10.63
C GLU A 282 -20.51 -11.79 10.47
N TRP A 283 -19.59 -11.04 9.86
CA TRP A 283 -18.18 -11.44 9.77
C TRP A 283 -17.53 -11.53 11.15
N LEU A 284 -17.68 -10.51 12.01
CA LEU A 284 -17.18 -10.57 13.40
C LEU A 284 -17.69 -11.80 14.13
N LYS A 285 -18.99 -12.09 14.00
CA LYS A 285 -19.63 -13.25 14.61
C LYS A 285 -19.07 -14.56 14.08
N ARG A 286 -18.85 -14.67 12.77
CA ARG A 286 -18.25 -15.85 12.13
C ARG A 286 -16.82 -16.12 12.60
N PHE A 287 -16.04 -15.08 12.90
CA PHE A 287 -14.70 -15.22 13.49
C PHE A 287 -14.73 -15.56 14.99
N GLY A 288 -15.85 -15.34 15.68
CA GLY A 288 -16.08 -15.77 17.06
C GLY A 288 -16.35 -14.65 18.07
N ALA A 289 -16.53 -13.40 17.61
CA ALA A 289 -16.89 -12.31 18.50
C ALA A 289 -18.34 -12.45 19.01
N SER A 290 -18.56 -12.11 20.28
CA SER A 290 -19.88 -11.99 20.91
C SER A 290 -20.32 -10.55 21.00
N ASP A 291 -19.40 -9.63 21.33
CA ASP A 291 -19.65 -8.20 21.31
C ASP A 291 -18.68 -7.54 20.34
N GLY A 292 -19.08 -6.41 19.74
CA GLY A 292 -18.19 -5.71 18.83
C GLY A 292 -18.70 -4.35 18.38
N ILE A 293 -17.76 -3.53 17.93
CA ILE A 293 -17.96 -2.15 17.52
C ILE A 293 -17.44 -1.95 16.09
N ASN A 294 -18.08 -1.04 15.36
CA ASN A 294 -17.54 -0.54 14.10
C ASN A 294 -16.63 0.67 14.37
N VAL A 295 -15.44 0.69 13.78
CA VAL A 295 -14.52 1.83 13.81
C VAL A 295 -14.37 2.46 12.41
N ASP A 296 -13.41 3.37 12.22
CA ASP A 296 -13.27 4.05 10.93
C ASP A 296 -13.03 3.05 9.80
N GLY A 297 -13.67 3.28 8.66
CA GLY A 297 -13.69 2.36 7.53
C GLY A 297 -13.28 3.04 6.22
N GLY A 298 -13.85 2.58 5.11
CA GLY A 298 -13.60 3.15 3.81
C GLY A 298 -12.13 3.10 3.43
N GLY A 299 -11.58 4.24 2.98
CA GLY A 299 -10.17 4.33 2.63
C GLY A 299 -9.20 4.15 3.80
N SER A 300 -9.68 4.29 5.03
CA SER A 300 -8.86 4.12 6.24
C SER A 300 -8.58 2.63 6.53
N THR A 301 -9.44 1.72 6.06
CA THR A 301 -9.35 0.28 6.35
C THR A 301 -7.98 -0.32 5.97
N THR A 302 -7.20 -0.62 7.00
CA THR A 302 -5.82 -1.09 6.87
C THR A 302 -5.52 -2.08 8.00
N MET A 303 -4.83 -3.18 7.66
CA MET A 303 -4.25 -4.15 8.59
C MET A 303 -2.80 -4.41 8.19
N VAL A 304 -1.90 -4.37 9.17
CA VAL A 304 -0.47 -4.59 8.99
C VAL A 304 0.09 -5.54 10.07
N MET A 305 1.18 -6.22 9.74
CA MET A 305 2.02 -6.95 10.70
C MET A 305 3.48 -6.53 10.57
N ALA A 306 4.29 -6.76 11.60
CA ALA A 306 5.74 -6.63 11.52
C ALA A 306 6.35 -7.83 10.78
N ASP A 307 7.38 -7.57 9.98
CA ASP A 307 8.34 -8.59 9.60
C ASP A 307 9.39 -8.81 10.71
N CYS A 308 10.36 -9.67 10.45
CA CYS A 308 11.44 -9.97 11.39
C CYS A 308 12.42 -8.81 11.63
N LEU A 309 12.35 -7.75 10.82
CA LEU A 309 13.11 -6.50 10.99
C LEU A 309 12.29 -5.39 11.64
N GLY A 310 11.05 -5.67 12.05
CA GLY A 310 10.12 -4.67 12.57
C GLY A 310 9.55 -3.75 11.49
N LYS A 311 9.71 -4.11 10.21
CA LYS A 311 9.10 -3.38 9.09
C LYS A 311 7.67 -3.83 8.87
N SER A 312 6.84 -2.87 8.49
CA SER A 312 5.43 -3.10 8.25
C SER A 312 5.20 -3.94 6.99
N ILE A 313 4.24 -4.84 7.08
CA ILE A 313 3.70 -5.64 6.00
C ILE A 313 2.21 -5.41 5.98
N ARG A 314 1.70 -4.82 4.90
CA ARG A 314 0.27 -4.70 4.71
C ARG A 314 -0.36 -6.05 4.37
N LEU A 315 -1.36 -6.44 5.15
CA LEU A 315 -2.05 -7.73 5.02
C LEU A 315 -3.29 -7.63 4.13
N ASN A 316 -4.04 -6.53 4.22
CA ASN A 316 -5.25 -6.32 3.42
C ASN A 316 -4.99 -5.45 2.17
N ARG A 317 -5.97 -5.34 1.27
CA ARG A 317 -5.88 -4.45 0.11
C ARG A 317 -6.66 -3.16 0.40
N SER A 318 -5.93 -2.09 0.75
CA SER A 318 -6.56 -0.77 0.99
C SER A 318 -7.27 -0.25 -0.27
N SER A 319 -8.40 0.44 -0.04
CA SER A 319 -9.34 0.88 -1.06
C SER A 319 -9.28 2.37 -1.37
N PHE A 320 -8.48 3.15 -0.64
CA PHE A 320 -8.53 4.61 -0.70
C PHE A 320 -8.43 5.12 -2.13
N VAL A 321 -7.63 4.47 -2.99
CA VAL A 321 -7.84 4.45 -4.44
C VAL A 321 -7.30 3.15 -5.04
N ALA A 322 -8.16 2.37 -5.73
CA ALA A 322 -7.76 1.16 -6.45
C ALA A 322 -6.66 1.37 -7.53
N ALA A 323 -6.37 2.64 -7.88
CA ALA A 323 -5.31 3.07 -8.79
C ALA A 323 -3.98 3.50 -8.12
N TYR A 324 -3.92 3.74 -6.80
CA TYR A 324 -2.68 4.23 -6.12
C TYR A 324 -2.04 3.25 -5.12
N GLY A 325 -2.72 2.18 -4.71
CA GLY A 325 -2.09 1.07 -3.98
C GLY A 325 -1.46 1.39 -2.61
N ARG A 326 -1.73 2.56 -2.00
CA ARG A 326 -1.15 2.99 -0.72
C ARG A 326 -2.17 3.15 0.41
N GLU A 327 -1.67 3.18 1.63
CA GLU A 327 -2.45 3.44 2.85
C GLU A 327 -2.85 4.92 2.96
N ARG A 328 -4.01 5.15 3.57
CA ARG A 328 -4.43 6.49 3.98
C ARG A 328 -3.71 6.88 5.27
N ILE A 329 -3.36 8.16 5.39
CA ILE A 329 -2.93 8.75 6.65
C ILE A 329 -4.18 9.01 7.50
N VAL A 330 -4.21 8.48 8.73
CA VAL A 330 -5.38 8.47 9.61
C VAL A 330 -5.06 9.11 10.96
N GLY A 331 -6.08 9.64 11.64
CA GLY A 331 -5.89 10.29 12.95
C GLY A 331 -5.77 9.34 14.14
N HIS A 332 -6.08 8.05 13.96
CA HIS A 332 -6.00 7.07 15.05
C HIS A 332 -5.75 5.66 14.53
N ASN A 333 -4.91 4.90 15.24
CA ASN A 333 -4.56 3.49 14.97
C ASN A 333 -4.69 2.65 16.26
N PHE A 334 -4.82 1.33 16.10
CA PHE A 334 -4.85 0.36 17.18
C PHE A 334 -3.85 -0.77 16.88
N GLY A 335 -2.99 -1.11 17.83
CA GLY A 335 -1.92 -2.08 17.66
C GLY A 335 -1.71 -2.97 18.88
N VAL A 336 -0.90 -4.01 18.67
CA VAL A 336 -0.62 -5.04 19.66
C VAL A 336 0.87 -5.34 19.67
N TYR A 337 1.47 -5.28 20.85
CA TYR A 337 2.77 -5.88 21.11
C TYR A 337 2.60 -7.37 21.41
N ALA A 338 3.45 -8.18 20.82
CA ALA A 338 3.49 -9.63 21.03
C ALA A 338 4.93 -10.15 20.89
N LYS A 339 5.24 -11.28 21.51
CA LYS A 339 6.53 -11.94 21.28
C LYS A 339 6.52 -12.79 20.00
N PRO A 340 7.68 -13.07 19.39
CA PRO A 340 7.78 -14.07 18.34
C PRO A 340 7.24 -15.43 18.79
N LEU A 341 6.82 -16.27 17.83
CA LEU A 341 6.33 -17.62 18.13
C LEU A 341 7.38 -18.41 18.95
N PRO A 342 6.95 -19.21 19.95
CA PRO A 342 7.85 -20.10 20.67
C PRO A 342 8.51 -21.10 19.71
N GLY A 343 9.82 -21.30 19.85
CA GLY A 343 10.58 -22.22 19.01
C GLY A 343 12.08 -22.01 19.17
N PRO A 344 12.92 -22.97 18.76
CA PRO A 344 14.37 -22.86 18.88
C PRO A 344 14.95 -21.84 17.92
N ILE A 345 14.25 -21.45 16.85
CA ILE A 345 14.72 -20.44 15.91
C ILE A 345 14.62 -19.05 16.55
N LYS A 346 15.75 -18.36 16.64
CA LYS A 346 15.92 -17.02 17.22
C LYS A 346 16.67 -16.11 16.26
N HIS A 347 16.56 -14.79 16.48
CA HIS A 347 17.33 -13.76 15.77
C HIS A 347 17.32 -13.94 14.25
N LEU A 348 16.12 -14.19 13.70
CA LEU A 348 15.93 -14.24 12.26
C LEU A 348 16.13 -12.84 11.69
N THR A 349 17.16 -12.66 10.86
CA THR A 349 17.46 -11.39 10.22
C THR A 349 17.73 -11.59 8.74
N VAL A 350 17.50 -10.52 7.97
CA VAL A 350 17.76 -10.49 6.54
C VAL A 350 18.43 -9.17 6.17
N VAL A 351 19.47 -9.24 5.34
CA VAL A 351 20.16 -8.09 4.75
C VAL A 351 19.89 -8.13 3.24
N PRO A 352 18.94 -7.33 2.73
CA PRO A 352 18.63 -7.29 1.32
C PRO A 352 19.74 -6.57 0.54
N GLY A 353 20.18 -7.17 -0.56
CA GLY A 353 20.95 -6.51 -1.60
C GLY A 353 20.06 -6.12 -2.78
N ARG A 354 20.66 -5.71 -3.89
CA ARG A 354 19.90 -5.33 -5.10
C ARG A 354 19.29 -6.54 -5.80
N THR A 355 20.06 -7.62 -5.89
CA THR A 355 19.68 -8.89 -6.54
C THR A 355 19.95 -10.09 -5.65
N THR A 356 20.26 -9.83 -4.37
CA THR A 356 20.65 -10.81 -3.36
C THR A 356 19.88 -10.57 -2.08
N ALA A 357 19.92 -11.55 -1.18
CA ALA A 357 19.61 -11.33 0.22
C ALA A 357 20.39 -12.30 1.09
N LEU A 358 20.97 -11.80 2.17
CA LEU A 358 21.66 -12.61 3.15
C LEU A 358 20.73 -12.84 4.34
N ILE A 359 20.37 -14.10 4.60
CA ILE A 359 19.47 -14.49 5.68
C ILE A 359 20.30 -15.19 6.76
N THR A 360 20.12 -14.77 8.00
CA THR A 360 20.79 -15.37 9.16
C THR A 360 19.81 -15.66 10.28
N TRP A 361 20.03 -16.74 11.00
CA TRP A 361 19.25 -17.07 12.20
C TRP A 361 20.06 -17.92 13.16
N LEU A 362 19.60 -17.99 14.40
CA LEU A 362 20.15 -18.84 15.45
C LEU A 362 19.19 -19.98 15.78
N THR A 363 19.74 -21.09 16.28
CA THR A 363 18.97 -22.14 16.95
C THR A 363 19.49 -22.41 18.35
N ASP A 364 18.59 -22.64 19.31
CA ASP A 364 18.98 -22.99 20.70
C ASP A 364 19.68 -24.37 20.79
N VAL A 365 19.47 -25.21 19.78
CA VAL A 365 20.08 -26.54 19.64
C VAL A 365 20.81 -26.65 18.29
N PRO A 366 21.86 -27.48 18.18
CA PRO A 366 22.47 -27.80 16.88
C PRO A 366 21.44 -28.36 15.91
N ALA A 367 21.28 -27.72 14.76
CA ALA A 367 20.26 -28.06 13.76
C ALA A 367 20.83 -27.94 12.35
N THR A 368 20.13 -28.48 11.36
CA THR A 368 20.38 -28.17 9.94
C THR A 368 19.89 -26.76 9.59
N GLY A 369 20.27 -26.25 8.41
CA GLY A 369 19.79 -24.97 7.92
C GLY A 369 19.40 -24.98 6.44
N GLN A 370 18.22 -24.43 6.12
CA GLN A 370 17.75 -24.25 4.74
C GLN A 370 16.75 -23.09 4.65
N VAL A 371 16.63 -22.46 3.47
CA VAL A 371 15.67 -21.38 3.23
C VAL A 371 14.81 -21.67 2.02
N GLU A 372 13.49 -21.56 2.16
CA GLU A 372 12.54 -21.45 1.07
C GLU A 372 12.23 -19.97 0.81
N TYR A 373 12.06 -19.55 -0.44
CA TYR A 373 11.78 -18.15 -0.78
C TYR A 373 10.99 -18.01 -2.08
N GLY A 374 10.32 -16.87 -2.26
CA GLY A 374 9.60 -16.54 -3.49
C GLY A 374 8.81 -15.23 -3.41
N LEU A 375 8.14 -14.86 -4.49
CA LEU A 375 7.33 -13.62 -4.57
C LEU A 375 5.96 -13.74 -3.88
N THR A 376 5.63 -14.94 -3.37
CA THR A 376 4.39 -15.22 -2.64
C THR A 376 4.69 -16.07 -1.41
N THR A 377 3.73 -16.19 -0.50
CA THR A 377 3.83 -17.06 0.68
C THR A 377 3.87 -18.56 0.37
N ASN A 378 3.61 -18.95 -0.89
CA ASN A 378 3.87 -20.31 -1.38
C ASN A 378 5.36 -20.56 -1.69
N TYR A 379 6.19 -19.52 -1.54
CA TYR A 379 7.61 -19.53 -1.86
C TYR A 379 7.82 -19.93 -3.34
N GLY A 380 8.49 -21.05 -3.62
CA GLY A 380 8.70 -21.57 -4.98
C GLY A 380 10.17 -21.77 -5.35
N SER A 381 11.09 -21.28 -4.52
CA SER A 381 12.53 -21.56 -4.60
C SER A 381 13.03 -22.05 -3.24
N ILE A 382 14.13 -22.80 -3.25
CA ILE A 382 14.75 -23.33 -2.04
C ILE A 382 16.28 -23.32 -2.18
N THR A 383 16.98 -22.97 -1.11
CA THR A 383 18.45 -23.03 -1.07
C THR A 383 18.93 -24.48 -0.92
N PRO A 384 20.21 -24.76 -1.23
CA PRO A 384 20.84 -26.02 -0.81
C PRO A 384 20.68 -26.23 0.70
N LEU A 385 20.51 -27.50 1.11
CA LEU A 385 20.48 -27.88 2.52
C LEU A 385 21.88 -27.81 3.11
N ASP A 386 22.06 -27.06 4.18
CA ASP A 386 23.19 -27.21 5.07
C ASP A 386 22.91 -28.31 6.09
N SER A 387 23.50 -29.48 5.86
CA SER A 387 23.30 -30.67 6.70
C SER A 387 24.15 -30.68 7.97
N ARG A 388 25.04 -29.69 8.15
CA ARG A 388 25.84 -29.56 9.37
C ARG A 388 24.96 -29.13 10.53
N LEU A 389 25.20 -29.70 11.70
CA LEU A 389 24.47 -29.37 12.91
C LEU A 389 25.13 -28.16 13.59
N LEU A 390 24.67 -26.96 13.24
CA LEU A 390 25.17 -25.68 13.76
C LEU A 390 24.08 -24.99 14.58
N ARG A 391 24.46 -24.02 15.42
CA ARG A 391 23.51 -23.09 16.04
C ARG A 391 23.43 -21.77 15.29
N ARG A 392 24.46 -21.43 14.52
CA ARG A 392 24.51 -20.22 13.70
C ARG A 392 24.31 -20.58 12.23
N HIS A 393 23.24 -20.07 11.65
CA HIS A 393 22.84 -20.39 10.28
C HIS A 393 22.87 -19.18 9.38
N VAL A 394 23.32 -19.39 8.15
CA VAL A 394 23.37 -18.36 7.12
C VAL A 394 23.03 -18.96 5.76
N ALA A 395 22.23 -18.24 4.98
CA ALA A 395 21.93 -18.56 3.60
C ALA A 395 21.96 -17.29 2.73
N SER A 396 22.53 -17.40 1.54
CA SER A 396 22.49 -16.32 0.55
C SER A 396 21.47 -16.68 -0.54
N LEU A 397 20.61 -15.72 -0.84
CA LEU A 397 19.73 -15.73 -2.01
C LEU A 397 20.38 -14.91 -3.13
N SER A 398 20.18 -15.34 -4.37
CA SER A 398 20.79 -14.76 -5.58
C SER A 398 19.78 -14.69 -6.71
N GLY A 399 20.02 -13.83 -7.70
CA GLY A 399 19.18 -13.71 -8.89
C GLY A 399 17.79 -13.13 -8.62
N LEU A 400 17.65 -12.34 -7.56
CA LEU A 400 16.40 -11.70 -7.18
C LEU A 400 16.13 -10.46 -8.04
N SER A 401 14.85 -10.18 -8.32
CA SER A 401 14.44 -8.94 -8.98
C SER A 401 14.62 -7.74 -8.05
N ARG A 402 15.10 -6.60 -8.58
CA ARG A 402 15.29 -5.35 -7.82
C ARG A 402 13.96 -4.74 -7.37
N GLY A 403 13.95 -4.06 -6.23
CA GLY A 403 12.77 -3.34 -5.70
C GLY A 403 11.55 -4.24 -5.49
N SER A 404 11.77 -5.54 -5.37
CA SER A 404 10.72 -6.56 -5.35
C SER A 404 10.63 -7.17 -3.96
N ASN A 405 9.41 -7.38 -3.50
CA ASN A 405 9.15 -8.01 -2.23
C ASN A 405 9.21 -9.55 -2.34
N TYR A 406 9.97 -10.19 -1.46
CA TYR A 406 10.15 -11.63 -1.38
C TYR A 406 9.78 -12.14 0.00
N TYR A 407 8.99 -13.21 0.05
CA TYR A 407 8.71 -13.98 1.25
C TYR A 407 9.74 -15.09 1.37
N PHE A 408 10.15 -15.42 2.58
CA PHE A 408 11.02 -16.56 2.85
C PHE A 408 10.66 -17.27 4.15
N ARG A 409 11.08 -18.53 4.25
CA ARG A 409 10.96 -19.36 5.45
C ARG A 409 12.26 -20.10 5.69
N VAL A 410 12.86 -19.88 6.85
CA VAL A 410 13.97 -20.71 7.33
C VAL A 410 13.42 -22.04 7.84
N ARG A 411 14.17 -23.10 7.62
CA ARG A 411 13.90 -24.46 8.08
C ARG A 411 15.13 -24.96 8.83
N SER A 412 14.91 -25.45 10.05
CA SER A 412 15.95 -26.08 10.85
C SER A 412 15.44 -27.37 11.46
N THR A 413 16.20 -28.45 11.27
CA THR A 413 15.86 -29.78 11.78
C THR A 413 16.89 -30.21 12.82
N ALA A 414 16.43 -30.63 14.00
CA ALA A 414 17.26 -31.27 15.02
C ALA A 414 16.53 -32.46 15.63
N ALA A 415 17.24 -33.57 15.85
CA ALA A 415 16.70 -34.80 16.43
C ALA A 415 15.41 -35.32 15.75
N GLY A 416 15.27 -35.13 14.43
CA GLY A 416 14.10 -35.54 13.65
C GLY A 416 12.90 -34.60 13.72
N GLN A 417 12.96 -33.54 14.52
CA GLN A 417 11.94 -32.49 14.57
C GLN A 417 12.37 -31.30 13.71
N GLU A 418 11.44 -30.78 12.89
CA GLU A 418 11.65 -29.56 12.12
C GLU A 418 10.94 -28.37 12.78
N TRP A 419 11.62 -27.22 12.74
CA TRP A 419 11.05 -25.92 13.05
C TRP A 419 11.23 -24.98 11.88
N THR A 420 10.29 -24.05 11.74
CA THR A 420 10.34 -23.04 10.69
C THR A 420 10.05 -21.65 11.25
N ALA A 421 10.60 -20.63 10.63
CA ALA A 421 10.25 -19.24 10.88
C ALA A 421 10.19 -18.51 9.54
N ALA A 422 9.10 -17.78 9.31
CA ALA A 422 8.90 -17.05 8.06
C ALA A 422 9.11 -15.55 8.27
N CYS A 423 9.56 -14.89 7.22
CA CYS A 423 9.71 -13.44 7.15
C CYS A 423 9.64 -13.01 5.67
N GLN A 424 9.82 -11.73 5.40
CA GLN A 424 9.95 -11.21 4.04
C GLN A 424 10.98 -10.10 4.00
N PHE A 425 11.34 -9.67 2.81
CA PHE A 425 12.20 -8.52 2.58
C PHE A 425 11.93 -7.93 1.20
N THR A 426 12.20 -6.65 1.05
CA THR A 426 12.24 -6.02 -0.28
C THR A 426 13.69 -5.86 -0.70
N THR A 427 14.02 -6.38 -1.89
CA THR A 427 15.34 -6.14 -2.49
C THR A 427 15.53 -4.65 -2.75
N LEU A 428 16.77 -4.20 -2.68
CA LEU A 428 17.08 -2.82 -3.00
C LEU A 428 16.76 -2.57 -4.48
N SER A 429 15.94 -1.55 -4.75
CA SER A 429 15.70 -1.05 -6.11
C SER A 429 17.00 -0.60 -6.80
N GLY A 430 18.04 -0.33 -6.00
CA GLY A 430 19.26 0.34 -6.40
C GLY A 430 19.11 1.87 -6.40
N LEU A 431 17.92 2.40 -6.07
CA LEU A 431 17.62 3.82 -5.99
C LEU A 431 16.83 4.17 -4.71
N VAL A 432 17.31 5.10 -3.88
CA VAL A 432 16.49 5.72 -2.83
C VAL A 432 15.74 6.89 -3.43
N ALA A 433 14.42 6.93 -3.24
CA ALA A 433 13.59 8.07 -3.57
C ALA A 433 13.44 8.97 -2.34
N THR A 434 13.59 10.28 -2.53
CA THR A 434 13.37 11.31 -1.52
C THR A 434 12.39 12.32 -2.10
N GLU A 435 11.29 12.58 -1.40
CA GLU A 435 10.41 13.68 -1.78
C GLU A 435 11.11 15.00 -1.51
N LEU A 436 11.30 15.80 -2.56
CA LEU A 436 11.81 17.17 -2.45
C LEU A 436 10.68 18.12 -2.08
N PHE A 437 9.50 17.91 -2.68
CA PHE A 437 8.24 18.54 -2.28
C PHE A 437 7.03 17.86 -2.95
N GLY A 438 5.88 17.91 -2.29
CA GLY A 438 4.58 17.48 -2.83
C GLY A 438 3.82 18.59 -3.58
N LEU A 439 2.61 18.26 -4.06
CA LEU A 439 1.76 19.14 -4.89
C LEU A 439 1.41 20.49 -4.24
N THR A 440 1.49 20.60 -2.91
CA THR A 440 1.18 21.81 -2.15
C THR A 440 2.36 22.74 -1.93
N LYS A 441 3.50 22.48 -2.57
CA LYS A 441 4.66 23.38 -2.59
C LYS A 441 4.22 24.81 -2.90
N SER A 442 4.77 25.78 -2.17
CA SER A 442 4.54 27.21 -2.45
C SER A 442 5.24 27.63 -3.73
N TRP A 443 4.53 28.35 -4.59
CA TRP A 443 5.03 28.90 -5.85
C TRP A 443 4.77 30.40 -5.91
N ARG A 444 5.78 31.15 -6.34
CA ARG A 444 5.59 32.53 -6.80
C ARG A 444 5.03 32.50 -8.21
N TYR A 445 4.09 33.39 -8.51
CA TYR A 445 3.43 33.40 -9.82
C TYR A 445 3.26 34.80 -10.42
N THR A 446 3.29 34.87 -11.74
CA THR A 446 2.94 36.09 -12.50
C THR A 446 2.34 35.73 -13.86
N THR A 447 1.59 36.67 -14.45
CA THR A 447 1.04 36.59 -15.81
C THR A 447 1.60 37.66 -16.73
N ASN A 448 2.56 38.46 -16.26
CA ASN A 448 3.21 39.47 -17.09
C ASN A 448 3.93 38.82 -18.27
N ASN A 449 3.99 39.49 -19.42
CA ASN A 449 4.84 39.04 -20.51
C ASN A 449 6.31 39.12 -20.08
N LEU A 450 6.99 37.97 -20.02
CA LEU A 450 8.41 37.86 -19.65
C LEU A 450 9.32 37.55 -20.85
N ASP A 451 8.85 37.73 -22.09
CA ASP A 451 9.67 37.59 -23.30
C ASP A 451 10.91 38.50 -23.22
N GLY A 452 12.09 37.93 -23.48
CA GLY A 452 13.38 38.64 -23.38
C GLY A 452 13.87 38.90 -21.95
N VAL A 453 13.10 38.54 -20.92
CA VAL A 453 13.51 38.65 -19.51
C VAL A 453 14.13 37.32 -19.05
N ASN A 454 15.26 37.38 -18.35
CA ASN A 454 15.93 36.17 -17.85
C ASN A 454 15.32 35.65 -16.53
N TRP A 455 14.00 35.53 -16.48
CA TRP A 455 13.23 35.17 -15.28
C TRP A 455 13.47 33.73 -14.79
N LYS A 456 14.02 32.86 -15.64
CA LYS A 456 14.36 31.48 -15.29
C LYS A 456 15.69 31.34 -14.52
N ALA A 457 16.47 32.41 -14.39
CA ALA A 457 17.75 32.37 -13.69
C ALA A 457 17.58 32.25 -12.16
N PRO A 458 18.43 31.48 -11.47
CA PRO A 458 18.38 31.33 -10.01
C PRO A 458 18.39 32.66 -9.25
N GLY A 459 19.19 33.63 -9.72
CA GLY A 459 19.34 34.94 -9.07
C GLY A 459 18.36 36.02 -9.51
N TYR A 460 17.35 35.70 -10.32
CA TYR A 460 16.33 36.70 -10.71
C TYR A 460 15.42 37.03 -9.52
N ASP A 461 15.14 38.32 -9.31
CA ASP A 461 14.31 38.83 -8.24
C ASP A 461 12.82 38.80 -8.63
N ASP A 462 12.06 37.90 -8.01
CA ASP A 462 10.62 37.71 -8.18
C ASP A 462 9.81 38.28 -7.00
N ALA A 463 10.40 39.16 -6.18
CA ALA A 463 9.68 39.80 -5.07
C ALA A 463 8.47 40.63 -5.54
N GLY A 464 8.55 41.20 -6.74
CA GLY A 464 7.48 42.00 -7.36
C GLY A 464 6.45 41.19 -8.16
N TRP A 465 6.44 39.87 -8.08
CA TRP A 465 5.45 39.02 -8.75
C TRP A 465 4.07 39.14 -8.09
N LEU A 466 3.02 38.73 -8.81
CA LEU A 466 1.63 38.98 -8.44
C LEU A 466 1.22 38.32 -7.12
N GLY A 467 1.89 37.24 -6.74
CA GLY A 467 1.70 36.61 -5.46
C GLY A 467 2.54 35.35 -5.27
N GLU A 468 2.31 34.72 -4.12
CA GLU A 468 2.88 33.45 -3.73
C GLU A 468 1.79 32.62 -3.05
N GLY A 469 1.73 31.31 -3.34
CA GLY A 469 0.78 30.43 -2.68
C GLY A 469 1.03 28.95 -2.94
N PRO A 470 0.44 28.06 -2.11
CA PRO A 470 0.55 26.62 -2.30
C PRO A 470 -0.08 26.18 -3.62
N GLY A 471 0.58 25.27 -4.33
CA GLY A 471 -0.07 24.49 -5.37
C GLY A 471 -1.25 23.71 -4.79
N LEU A 472 -2.27 23.33 -5.54
CA LEU A 472 -2.55 23.53 -6.96
C LEU A 472 -3.11 24.96 -7.18
N LEU A 473 -2.47 25.71 -8.08
CA LEU A 473 -2.80 27.08 -8.44
C LEU A 473 -3.72 27.08 -9.66
N CYS A 474 -4.84 27.82 -9.64
CA CYS A 474 -5.82 27.72 -10.72
C CYS A 474 -6.69 28.95 -11.00
N VAL A 475 -7.13 29.06 -12.25
CA VAL A 475 -8.36 29.76 -12.69
C VAL A 475 -9.29 28.68 -13.21
N GLU A 476 -10.12 28.07 -12.36
CA GLU A 476 -10.90 26.89 -12.76
C GLU A 476 -12.16 26.66 -11.90
N ASN A 477 -13.27 26.17 -12.47
CA ASN A 477 -14.56 25.99 -11.77
C ASN A 477 -15.06 24.53 -11.64
N SER A 478 -14.51 23.58 -12.38
CA SER A 478 -14.76 22.14 -12.34
C SER A 478 -14.57 21.58 -10.94
N ALA A 479 -15.57 20.85 -10.44
CA ALA A 479 -15.52 20.19 -9.12
C ALA A 479 -14.55 19.00 -9.09
N SER A 480 -14.09 18.55 -10.27
CA SER A 480 -13.17 17.42 -10.42
C SER A 480 -11.71 17.83 -10.17
N VAL A 481 -11.37 19.09 -10.41
CA VAL A 481 -10.05 19.67 -10.09
C VAL A 481 -10.00 19.97 -8.59
N ARG A 482 -9.19 19.21 -7.84
CA ARG A 482 -9.03 19.39 -6.40
C ARG A 482 -7.66 18.91 -5.89
N PRO A 483 -7.13 19.53 -4.81
CA PRO A 483 -7.66 20.73 -4.14
C PRO A 483 -7.37 22.01 -4.95
N LYS A 484 -8.12 23.10 -4.75
CA LYS A 484 -7.89 24.41 -5.42
C LYS A 484 -7.31 25.40 -4.40
N ASN A 485 -6.02 25.30 -4.15
CA ASN A 485 -5.39 25.94 -2.98
C ASN A 485 -5.08 27.42 -3.19
N THR A 486 -4.68 27.81 -4.41
CA THR A 486 -4.37 29.21 -4.74
C THR A 486 -5.15 29.64 -5.97
N ALA A 487 -6.03 30.63 -5.82
CA ALA A 487 -6.70 31.26 -6.95
C ALA A 487 -5.73 32.18 -7.70
N LEU A 488 -5.63 32.02 -9.02
CA LEU A 488 -4.84 32.87 -9.88
C LEU A 488 -5.67 34.02 -10.48
N PRO A 489 -5.06 35.15 -10.84
CA PRO A 489 -5.75 36.22 -11.57
C PRO A 489 -5.76 35.97 -13.09
N PRO A 490 -6.80 36.41 -13.81
CA PRO A 490 -8.05 36.96 -13.29
C PRO A 490 -8.98 35.86 -12.76
N PRO A 491 -10.03 36.20 -11.99
CA PRO A 491 -11.05 35.23 -11.57
C PRO A 491 -11.67 34.48 -12.75
N TYR A 492 -12.12 33.24 -12.50
CA TYR A 492 -12.76 32.40 -13.51
C TYR A 492 -13.92 33.12 -14.22
N GLY A 493 -14.05 32.89 -15.52
CA GLY A 493 -15.04 33.53 -16.39
C GLY A 493 -14.59 34.87 -16.97
N GLN A 494 -13.34 35.29 -16.73
CA GLN A 494 -12.71 36.42 -17.40
C GLN A 494 -11.70 35.96 -18.44
N THR A 495 -11.27 36.87 -19.31
CA THR A 495 -10.21 36.56 -20.29
C THR A 495 -8.88 36.36 -19.58
N ILE A 496 -8.34 35.15 -19.68
CA ILE A 496 -7.06 34.79 -19.03
C ILE A 496 -5.86 35.16 -19.90
N SER A 497 -4.67 35.07 -19.31
CA SER A 497 -3.40 35.20 -20.02
C SER A 497 -3.06 33.91 -20.78
N ARG A 498 -2.35 34.01 -21.90
CA ARG A 498 -1.86 32.84 -22.64
C ARG A 498 -0.90 32.01 -21.80
N THR A 499 -0.05 32.69 -21.01
CA THR A 499 1.01 32.08 -20.22
C THR A 499 0.96 32.53 -18.78
N TYR A 500 1.16 31.56 -17.88
CA TYR A 500 1.39 31.79 -16.45
C TYR A 500 2.80 31.30 -16.11
N TYR A 501 3.52 32.10 -15.35
CA TYR A 501 4.89 31.81 -14.94
C TYR A 501 4.95 31.47 -13.46
N PHE A 502 5.70 30.44 -13.11
CA PHE A 502 5.83 29.92 -11.76
C PHE A 502 7.30 29.73 -11.39
N ARG A 503 7.66 30.05 -10.14
CA ARG A 503 8.99 29.82 -9.58
C ARG A 503 8.92 29.24 -8.17
N THR A 504 9.78 28.27 -7.88
CA THR A 504 9.97 27.75 -6.52
C THR A 504 11.39 27.24 -6.31
N HIS A 505 11.86 27.32 -5.06
CA HIS A 505 13.16 26.81 -4.64
C HIS A 505 13.04 25.48 -3.89
N PHE A 506 14.00 24.59 -4.10
CA PHE A 506 14.11 23.34 -3.36
C PHE A 506 15.57 23.00 -3.08
N THR A 507 15.80 22.32 -1.96
CA THR A 507 17.16 21.99 -1.52
C THR A 507 17.45 20.51 -1.75
N VAL A 508 18.62 20.21 -2.32
CA VAL A 508 19.14 18.86 -2.47
C VAL A 508 20.32 18.65 -1.52
N THR A 509 20.17 17.75 -0.55
CA THR A 509 21.20 17.44 0.46
C THR A 509 22.02 16.22 0.06
N GLY A 510 23.35 16.27 0.03
CA GLY A 510 24.19 15.13 -0.39
C GLY A 510 24.43 15.05 -1.91
N THR A 511 25.05 13.96 -2.37
CA THR A 511 25.54 13.86 -3.75
C THR A 511 24.42 13.88 -4.80
N VAL A 512 24.67 14.55 -5.93
CA VAL A 512 23.81 14.54 -7.13
C VAL A 512 24.32 13.55 -8.19
N ALA A 513 25.42 12.86 -7.94
CA ALA A 513 25.98 11.90 -8.88
C ALA A 513 25.01 10.73 -9.13
N GLY A 514 24.67 10.51 -10.40
CA GLY A 514 23.72 9.48 -10.81
C GLY A 514 22.27 9.75 -10.38
N ALA A 515 21.94 10.99 -9.98
CA ALA A 515 20.60 11.35 -9.59
C ALA A 515 19.63 11.34 -10.79
N SER A 516 18.35 11.11 -10.50
CA SER A 516 17.25 11.43 -11.41
C SER A 516 16.13 12.14 -10.66
N LEU A 517 15.35 12.95 -11.39
CA LEU A 517 14.20 13.66 -10.86
C LEU A 517 12.93 13.13 -11.51
N THR A 518 11.94 12.73 -10.73
CA THR A 518 10.61 12.35 -11.23
C THR A 518 9.60 13.41 -10.84
N PHE A 519 8.92 13.96 -11.84
CA PHE A 519 7.89 14.96 -11.69
C PHE A 519 6.52 14.31 -11.80
N SER A 520 5.59 14.70 -10.95
CA SER A 520 4.17 14.37 -11.06
C SER A 520 3.38 15.67 -11.01
N ASN A 521 2.70 16.01 -12.11
CA ASN A 521 2.17 17.34 -12.30
C ASN A 521 0.71 17.31 -12.75
N TYR A 522 -0.04 18.33 -12.33
CA TYR A 522 -1.32 18.68 -12.92
C TYR A 522 -1.06 19.94 -13.72
N ILE A 523 -1.06 19.79 -15.05
CA ILE A 523 -0.72 20.84 -15.99
C ILE A 523 -1.91 21.00 -16.90
N ASP A 524 -2.49 22.18 -16.86
CA ASP A 524 -3.45 22.57 -17.86
C ASP A 524 -2.75 22.87 -19.18
N ASP A 525 -3.32 22.35 -20.26
CA ASP A 525 -2.86 22.43 -21.65
C ASP A 525 -1.39 22.14 -21.95
N GLY A 526 -0.41 22.97 -21.63
CA GLY A 526 1.00 22.71 -21.93
C GLY A 526 1.95 23.46 -21.01
N ALA A 527 3.19 22.98 -20.88
CA ALA A 527 4.19 23.63 -20.05
C ALA A 527 5.63 23.43 -20.52
N VAL A 528 6.51 24.34 -20.10
CA VAL A 528 7.96 24.24 -20.25
C VAL A 528 8.62 24.34 -18.89
N PHE A 529 9.52 23.41 -18.59
CA PHE A 529 10.22 23.30 -17.31
C PHE A 529 11.68 23.73 -17.46
N TYR A 530 12.13 24.52 -16.49
CA TYR A 530 13.50 25.02 -16.39
C TYR A 530 14.09 24.66 -15.03
N LEU A 531 15.27 24.05 -15.03
CA LEU A 531 16.06 23.79 -13.83
C LEU A 531 17.29 24.68 -13.83
N ASN A 532 17.41 25.53 -12.82
CA ASN A 532 18.53 26.46 -12.66
C ASN A 532 18.85 27.26 -13.94
N GLY A 533 17.81 27.74 -14.63
CA GLY A 533 17.93 28.56 -15.83
C GLY A 533 18.04 27.80 -17.16
N VAL A 534 18.06 26.47 -17.13
CA VAL A 534 18.16 25.65 -18.34
C VAL A 534 16.87 24.88 -18.58
N GLU A 535 16.38 24.93 -19.82
CA GLU A 535 15.20 24.16 -20.24
C GLU A 535 15.51 22.66 -20.15
N VAL A 536 14.65 21.91 -19.45
CA VAL A 536 14.84 20.48 -19.22
C VAL A 536 13.71 19.61 -19.76
N TYR A 537 12.51 20.18 -19.97
CA TYR A 537 11.37 19.41 -20.46
C TYR A 537 10.26 20.28 -21.04
N ARG A 538 9.50 19.73 -21.99
CA ARG A 538 8.27 20.31 -22.54
C ARG A 538 7.12 19.31 -22.46
N VAL A 539 5.97 19.75 -21.96
CA VAL A 539 4.71 19.00 -21.96
C VAL A 539 3.77 19.69 -22.95
N ARG A 540 3.35 18.98 -24.01
CA ARG A 540 2.36 19.49 -25.00
C ARG A 540 2.68 20.91 -25.51
N MET A 541 3.96 21.19 -25.76
CA MET A 541 4.44 22.42 -26.39
C MET A 541 5.15 22.09 -27.72
N PRO A 542 5.31 23.07 -28.64
CA PRO A 542 6.14 22.87 -29.83
C PRO A 542 7.51 22.31 -29.45
N ALA A 543 8.00 21.31 -30.18
CA ALA A 543 9.26 20.65 -29.84
C ALA A 543 10.46 21.60 -29.99
N ALA A 544 11.49 21.44 -29.14
CA ALA A 544 12.76 22.14 -29.32
C ALA A 544 13.38 21.80 -30.70
N PRO A 545 14.08 22.75 -31.36
CA PRO A 545 14.54 24.05 -30.85
C PRO A 545 13.58 25.23 -31.09
N ASN A 546 12.29 24.98 -31.39
CA ASN A 546 11.36 26.09 -31.61
C ASN A 546 11.31 27.02 -30.38
N PRO A 547 11.43 28.34 -30.57
CA PRO A 547 11.33 29.28 -29.45
C PRO A 547 9.92 29.27 -28.87
N ILE A 548 9.84 29.31 -27.54
CA ILE A 548 8.60 29.50 -26.81
C ILE A 548 8.57 30.96 -26.35
N THR A 549 7.43 31.61 -26.58
CA THR A 549 7.16 33.01 -26.23
C THR A 549 5.88 33.08 -25.42
N TYR A 550 5.62 34.21 -24.77
CA TYR A 550 4.38 34.49 -24.06
C TYR A 550 3.11 34.24 -24.91
N SER A 551 3.21 34.38 -26.24
CA SER A 551 2.08 34.17 -27.15
C SER A 551 1.94 32.73 -27.67
N THR A 552 2.92 31.87 -27.43
CA THR A 552 2.93 30.51 -27.96
C THR A 552 1.80 29.69 -27.31
N ALA A 553 0.95 29.08 -28.13
CA ALA A 553 -0.08 28.16 -27.65
C ALA A 553 0.51 26.78 -27.36
N ALA A 554 -0.10 26.07 -26.40
CA ALA A 554 0.11 24.63 -26.28
C ALA A 554 -0.33 23.91 -27.55
N THR A 555 0.13 22.67 -27.72
CA THR A 555 -0.18 21.81 -28.88
C THR A 555 -1.21 20.74 -28.57
N GLY A 556 -1.70 20.65 -27.33
CA GLY A 556 -2.81 19.78 -26.94
C GLY A 556 -3.32 20.11 -25.54
N VAL A 557 -4.20 19.24 -25.04
CA VAL A 557 -4.88 19.38 -23.74
C VAL A 557 -4.60 18.15 -22.85
N PRO A 558 -4.68 18.25 -21.51
CA PRO A 558 -4.52 17.10 -20.61
C PRO A 558 -5.70 16.13 -20.72
N CYS A 559 -5.51 14.91 -20.20
CA CYS A 559 -6.56 13.90 -20.11
C CYS A 559 -7.25 13.58 -21.45
N ALA A 560 -6.55 13.75 -22.57
CA ALA A 560 -7.06 13.52 -23.91
C ALA A 560 -7.65 12.10 -24.05
N GLY A 561 -8.85 12.01 -24.62
CA GLY A 561 -9.57 10.74 -24.79
C GLY A 561 -10.40 10.30 -23.57
N THR A 562 -10.46 11.09 -22.49
CA THR A 562 -11.39 10.89 -21.37
C THR A 562 -12.62 11.79 -21.51
N ALA A 563 -13.65 11.54 -20.69
CA ALA A 563 -14.84 12.40 -20.64
C ALA A 563 -14.54 13.82 -20.09
N GLN A 564 -13.35 14.01 -19.52
CA GLN A 564 -12.87 15.26 -18.92
C GLN A 564 -11.60 15.77 -19.63
N ALA A 565 -11.43 15.47 -20.92
CA ALA A 565 -10.34 16.02 -21.70
C ALA A 565 -10.38 17.56 -21.65
N GLY A 566 -9.25 18.19 -21.35
CA GLY A 566 -9.17 19.63 -21.04
C GLY A 566 -8.82 19.89 -19.59
N ASP A 567 -9.42 19.16 -18.64
CA ASP A 567 -9.19 19.43 -17.21
C ASP A 567 -7.89 18.76 -16.72
N ALA A 568 -7.07 19.49 -15.97
CA ALA A 568 -5.91 18.91 -15.27
C ALA A 568 -6.35 18.16 -14.00
N LEU A 569 -6.64 16.85 -14.16
CA LEU A 569 -7.22 16.03 -13.10
C LEU A 569 -6.24 15.11 -12.39
N PRO A 570 -6.51 14.77 -11.11
CA PRO A 570 -5.77 13.73 -10.40
C PRO A 570 -5.75 12.38 -11.11
N THR A 571 -6.75 12.06 -11.93
CA THR A 571 -6.85 10.76 -12.62
C THR A 571 -5.92 10.60 -13.83
N CYS A 572 -5.26 11.68 -14.26
CA CYS A 572 -4.41 11.70 -15.45
C CYS A 572 -3.25 12.70 -15.28
N PRO A 573 -2.37 12.50 -14.29
CA PRO A 573 -1.24 13.38 -14.06
C PRO A 573 -0.20 13.28 -15.19
N ASP A 574 0.46 14.40 -15.47
CA ASP A 574 1.64 14.44 -16.32
C ASP A 574 2.87 14.03 -15.52
N VAL A 575 3.33 12.79 -15.77
CA VAL A 575 4.50 12.22 -15.09
C VAL A 575 5.67 12.07 -16.06
N PHE A 576 6.83 12.60 -15.69
CA PHE A 576 8.06 12.43 -16.47
C PHE A 576 9.29 12.37 -15.56
N THR A 577 10.36 11.75 -16.05
CA THR A 577 11.63 11.60 -15.32
C THR A 577 12.78 12.22 -16.09
N LEU A 578 13.58 13.04 -15.41
CA LEU A 578 14.83 13.61 -15.91
C LEU A 578 16.01 12.83 -15.34
N SER A 579 16.94 12.41 -16.20
CA SER A 579 18.15 11.70 -15.79
C SER A 579 19.29 11.94 -16.78
N GLY A 580 20.51 11.53 -16.40
CA GLY A 580 21.66 11.56 -17.29
C GLY A 580 21.98 12.97 -17.80
N SER A 581 22.23 13.08 -19.11
CA SER A 581 22.67 14.33 -19.76
C SER A 581 21.63 15.44 -19.81
N VAL A 582 20.37 15.18 -19.45
CA VAL A 582 19.33 16.23 -19.35
C VAL A 582 19.39 16.93 -18.00
N LEU A 583 19.92 16.26 -16.95
CA LEU A 583 19.99 16.78 -15.59
C LEU A 583 21.36 17.42 -15.31
N THR A 584 21.81 18.31 -16.19
CA THR A 584 23.17 18.90 -16.13
C THR A 584 23.33 20.01 -15.12
N ASN A 585 22.23 20.67 -14.73
CA ASN A 585 22.27 21.85 -13.86
C ASN A 585 21.74 21.58 -12.46
N LEU A 586 21.42 20.33 -12.10
CA LEU A 586 21.08 20.01 -10.72
C LEU A 586 22.32 20.14 -9.84
N VAL A 587 22.24 20.92 -8.77
CA VAL A 587 23.35 21.14 -7.84
C VAL A 587 23.02 20.61 -6.45
N GLN A 588 24.05 20.24 -5.70
CA GLN A 588 23.92 20.07 -4.26
C GLN A 588 23.67 21.44 -3.62
N GLY A 589 22.65 21.55 -2.77
CA GLY A 589 22.21 22.81 -2.17
C GLY A 589 20.92 23.34 -2.81
N ASP A 590 20.82 24.65 -2.91
CA ASP A 590 19.63 25.33 -3.41
C ASP A 590 19.49 25.20 -4.93
N ASN A 591 18.26 24.93 -5.40
CA ASN A 591 17.91 24.80 -6.80
C ASN A 591 16.61 25.55 -7.07
N LEU A 592 16.57 26.28 -8.19
CA LEU A 592 15.37 26.91 -8.74
C LEU A 592 14.71 25.97 -9.74
N LEU A 593 13.42 25.69 -9.53
CA LEU A 593 12.52 25.18 -10.55
C LEU A 593 11.62 26.33 -11.04
N ALA A 594 11.66 26.57 -12.34
CA ALA A 594 10.86 27.57 -13.02
C ALA A 594 10.01 26.91 -14.10
N VAL A 595 8.75 27.32 -14.22
CA VAL A 595 7.79 26.71 -15.16
C VAL A 595 6.96 27.80 -15.82
N GLU A 596 6.75 27.68 -17.12
CA GLU A 596 5.72 28.45 -17.84
C GLU A 596 4.64 27.48 -18.33
N VAL A 597 3.38 27.79 -18.03
CA VAL A 597 2.20 27.00 -18.43
C VAL A 597 1.42 27.79 -19.47
N HIS A 598 1.11 27.16 -20.59
CA HIS A 598 0.51 27.77 -21.78
C HIS A 598 -0.83 27.13 -22.09
N ASN A 599 -1.83 27.98 -22.36
CA ASN A 599 -3.13 27.55 -22.85
C ASN A 599 -3.07 27.10 -24.33
N TYR A 600 -3.85 26.09 -24.69
CA TYR A 600 -4.08 25.56 -26.04
C TYR A 600 -5.11 26.40 -26.79
N GLY A 601 -6.23 26.73 -26.13
CA GLY A 601 -7.46 27.24 -26.75
C GLY A 601 -7.64 28.76 -26.76
N THR A 602 -8.92 29.18 -26.81
CA THR A 602 -9.35 30.59 -26.73
C THR A 602 -9.27 31.11 -25.31
N LEU A 603 -8.75 32.32 -25.13
CA LEU A 603 -8.51 32.89 -23.80
C LEU A 603 -9.76 33.49 -23.12
N SER A 604 -10.86 33.71 -23.86
CA SER A 604 -12.08 34.35 -23.35
C SER A 604 -12.93 33.46 -22.43
N SER A 605 -12.65 32.16 -22.40
CA SER A 605 -13.29 31.16 -21.55
C SER A 605 -12.30 30.08 -21.11
N GLY A 606 -11.02 30.43 -21.05
CA GLY A 606 -9.95 29.49 -20.74
C GLY A 606 -9.75 29.35 -19.24
N ASP A 607 -9.21 28.20 -18.87
CA ASP A 607 -8.79 27.84 -17.53
C ASP A 607 -7.26 27.78 -17.42
N ILE A 608 -6.79 27.60 -16.20
CA ILE A 608 -5.39 27.26 -15.94
C ILE A 608 -5.35 26.45 -14.66
N VAL A 609 -4.53 25.40 -14.65
CA VAL A 609 -4.21 24.61 -13.47
C VAL A 609 -2.73 24.30 -13.49
N PHE A 610 -2.06 24.56 -12.37
CA PHE A 610 -0.69 24.12 -12.15
C PHE A 610 -0.49 23.55 -10.75
N GLY A 611 0.02 22.33 -10.69
CA GLY A 611 0.55 21.71 -9.49
C GLY A 611 1.70 20.79 -9.86
N CYS A 612 2.73 20.73 -9.02
CA CYS A 612 3.91 19.93 -9.27
C CYS A 612 4.42 19.31 -7.97
N ALA A 613 4.69 18.01 -8.01
CA ALA A 613 5.42 17.26 -7.00
C ALA A 613 6.72 16.73 -7.60
N LEU A 614 7.77 16.66 -6.78
CA LEU A 614 9.11 16.31 -7.22
C LEU A 614 9.76 15.27 -6.30
N LEU A 615 10.18 14.15 -6.89
CA LEU A 615 10.98 13.13 -6.25
C LEU A 615 12.41 13.14 -6.78
N LEU A 616 13.39 13.03 -5.89
CA LEU A 616 14.79 12.79 -6.19
C LEU A 616 15.12 11.31 -5.99
N HIS A 617 15.65 10.66 -7.01
CA HIS A 617 16.17 9.30 -6.91
C HIS A 617 17.70 9.30 -6.91
N ARG A 618 18.31 8.47 -6.06
CA ARG A 618 19.77 8.33 -5.95
C ARG A 618 20.23 6.89 -5.87
N PRO A 619 21.38 6.53 -6.50
CA PRO A 619 21.96 5.22 -6.37
C PRO A 619 22.22 4.84 -4.90
N VAL A 620 21.72 3.68 -4.47
CA VAL A 620 22.09 3.10 -3.17
C VAL A 620 23.38 2.32 -3.34
N ILE A 621 24.50 2.83 -2.84
CA ILE A 621 25.73 2.05 -2.76
C ILE A 621 25.76 1.35 -1.41
N THR A 622 25.42 0.07 -1.38
CA THR A 622 25.67 -0.80 -0.23
C THR A 622 27.17 -1.08 -0.15
N ALA A 623 27.79 -0.75 0.98
CA ALA A 623 29.18 -1.15 1.20
C ALA A 623 29.25 -2.68 1.31
N PRO A 624 30.23 -3.34 0.66
CA PRO A 624 30.42 -4.77 0.84
C PRO A 624 30.88 -5.04 2.27
N ARG A 625 30.23 -6.00 2.93
CA ARG A 625 30.55 -6.45 4.29
C ARG A 625 30.88 -7.93 4.26
N LEU A 626 32.08 -8.27 4.72
CA LEU A 626 32.51 -9.66 4.94
C LEU A 626 32.41 -9.97 6.42
N ASP A 627 31.71 -11.05 6.75
CA ASP A 627 31.53 -11.55 8.10
C ASP A 627 32.14 -12.94 8.27
N LEU A 628 32.56 -13.24 9.50
CA LEU A 628 33.06 -14.54 9.92
C LEU A 628 32.32 -15.00 11.17
N TRP A 629 31.77 -16.21 11.10
CA TRP A 629 31.33 -16.95 12.29
C TRP A 629 32.23 -18.14 12.54
N LEU A 630 32.58 -18.35 13.81
CA LEU A 630 33.30 -19.52 14.30
C LEU A 630 32.39 -20.30 15.25
N GLU A 631 32.17 -21.58 14.96
CA GLU A 631 31.38 -22.50 15.81
C GLU A 631 31.90 -23.93 15.64
N ASP A 632 32.08 -24.65 16.76
CA ASP A 632 32.41 -26.09 16.79
C ASP A 632 33.56 -26.52 15.85
N GLY A 633 34.60 -25.68 15.73
CA GLY A 633 35.77 -25.95 14.87
C GLY A 633 35.57 -25.59 13.39
N HIS A 634 34.40 -25.08 13.02
CA HIS A 634 34.07 -24.60 11.68
C HIS A 634 34.09 -23.08 11.60
N GLY A 635 34.56 -22.56 10.47
CA GLY A 635 34.39 -21.14 10.11
C GLY A 635 33.40 -20.99 8.96
N THR A 636 32.49 -20.04 9.05
CA THR A 636 31.61 -19.65 7.94
C THR A 636 31.86 -18.19 7.61
N LEU A 637 32.40 -17.94 6.43
CA LEU A 637 32.55 -16.61 5.84
C LEU A 637 31.32 -16.29 4.99
N PHE A 638 30.82 -15.07 5.05
CA PHE A 638 29.67 -14.67 4.23
C PHE A 638 29.65 -13.16 4.01
N TRP A 639 29.01 -12.74 2.92
CA TRP A 639 28.91 -11.33 2.53
C TRP A 639 27.59 -11.03 1.81
N ASN A 640 27.26 -9.74 1.70
CA ASN A 640 25.93 -9.23 1.36
C ASN A 640 25.64 -8.98 -0.13
N GLU A 641 26.66 -8.98 -1.00
CA GLU A 641 26.52 -8.63 -2.42
C GLU A 641 27.22 -9.64 -3.34
N GLU A 642 26.78 -9.70 -4.60
CA GLU A 642 27.44 -10.47 -5.66
C GLU A 642 28.62 -9.71 -6.28
N GLY A 643 29.38 -10.38 -7.14
CA GLY A 643 30.46 -9.76 -7.93
C GLY A 643 31.84 -9.77 -7.27
N PHE A 644 31.96 -10.30 -6.05
CA PHE A 644 33.24 -10.37 -5.34
C PHE A 644 33.88 -11.75 -5.43
N THR A 645 35.21 -11.77 -5.46
CA THR A 645 36.03 -12.97 -5.24
C THR A 645 36.67 -12.90 -3.85
N LEU A 646 36.52 -13.96 -3.06
CA LEU A 646 37.16 -14.08 -1.75
C LEU A 646 38.65 -14.32 -1.92
N GLN A 647 39.46 -13.48 -1.27
CA GLN A 647 40.90 -13.63 -1.17
C GLN A 647 41.32 -13.97 0.25
N GLN A 648 42.46 -14.62 0.36
CA GLN A 648 43.10 -14.96 1.63
C GLN A 648 44.56 -14.51 1.67
N SER A 649 45.09 -14.26 2.86
CA SER A 649 46.49 -13.97 3.11
C SER A 649 46.92 -14.41 4.51
N PRO A 650 48.18 -14.87 4.72
CA PRO A 650 48.74 -15.05 6.06
C PRO A 650 49.14 -13.72 6.74
N ASP A 651 49.26 -12.62 5.99
CA ASP A 651 49.67 -11.29 6.48
C ASP A 651 48.88 -10.17 5.78
N PRO A 652 47.95 -9.50 6.46
CA PRO A 652 47.10 -8.50 5.84
C PRO A 652 47.87 -7.23 5.46
N ALA A 653 49.07 -7.01 6.02
CA ALA A 653 49.90 -5.83 5.79
C ALA A 653 50.79 -5.95 4.54
N ALA A 654 50.99 -7.16 4.00
CA ALA A 654 51.78 -7.40 2.81
C ALA A 654 50.90 -7.46 1.54
N PRO A 655 50.83 -6.42 0.68
CA PRO A 655 49.89 -6.37 -0.44
C PRO A 655 50.01 -7.53 -1.43
N ASP A 656 51.24 -8.03 -1.64
CA ASP A 656 51.55 -9.11 -2.58
C ASP A 656 51.28 -10.51 -2.03
N SER A 657 50.92 -10.63 -0.74
CA SER A 657 50.61 -11.91 -0.10
C SER A 657 49.17 -12.39 -0.32
N TRP A 658 48.33 -11.53 -0.91
CA TRP A 658 46.92 -11.83 -1.15
C TRP A 658 46.73 -12.67 -2.40
N SER A 659 46.08 -13.82 -2.25
CA SER A 659 45.70 -14.69 -3.36
C SER A 659 44.23 -15.06 -3.27
N ASP A 660 43.59 -15.35 -4.40
CA ASP A 660 42.23 -15.89 -4.41
C ASP A 660 42.19 -17.23 -3.65
N VAL A 661 41.11 -17.47 -2.90
CA VAL A 661 40.89 -18.78 -2.27
C VAL A 661 40.74 -19.84 -3.38
N PRO A 662 41.43 -21.00 -3.31
CA PRO A 662 41.41 -22.01 -4.36
C PRO A 662 40.01 -22.46 -4.75
N GLY A 663 39.76 -22.60 -6.07
CA GLY A 663 38.43 -22.88 -6.61
C GLY A 663 37.54 -21.64 -6.52
N PRO A 664 37.91 -20.55 -7.23
CA PRO A 664 37.62 -19.16 -6.88
C PRO A 664 36.26 -18.99 -6.23
N VAL A 665 36.30 -18.59 -4.96
CA VAL A 665 35.12 -18.48 -4.12
C VAL A 665 34.41 -17.17 -4.42
N THR A 666 33.38 -17.25 -5.26
CA THR A 666 32.58 -16.11 -5.74
C THR A 666 31.17 -16.07 -5.18
N ARG A 667 30.80 -17.04 -4.32
CA ARG A 667 29.47 -17.17 -3.73
C ARG A 667 29.52 -17.24 -2.22
N SER A 668 28.60 -16.51 -1.60
CA SER A 668 28.31 -16.51 -0.16
C SER A 668 27.20 -17.53 0.15
N PRO A 669 27.18 -18.19 1.32
CA PRO A 669 28.26 -18.29 2.29
C PRO A 669 29.35 -19.30 1.85
N TYR A 670 30.55 -19.19 2.42
CA TYR A 670 31.68 -20.09 2.22
C TYR A 670 32.12 -20.73 3.53
N THR A 671 32.41 -22.03 3.50
CA THR A 671 32.83 -22.80 4.67
C THR A 671 34.34 -23.00 4.68
N LEU A 672 34.95 -22.67 5.81
CA LEU A 672 36.35 -22.95 6.12
C LEU A 672 36.47 -24.31 6.82
N THR A 673 37.16 -25.24 6.15
CA THR A 673 37.66 -26.49 6.77
C THR A 673 39.08 -26.21 7.27
N ASN A 674 39.28 -26.17 8.59
CA ASN A 674 40.49 -25.72 9.29
C ASN A 674 40.78 -24.21 9.11
N PRO A 675 40.11 -23.32 9.85
CA PRO A 675 40.22 -21.87 9.65
C PRO A 675 41.63 -21.27 9.83
N GLY A 676 42.59 -22.02 10.40
CA GLY A 676 44.00 -21.63 10.50
C GLY A 676 44.20 -20.22 11.08
N THR A 677 45.30 -19.57 10.74
CA THR A 677 45.55 -18.15 11.03
C THR A 677 45.65 -17.41 9.70
N MET A 678 44.51 -17.21 9.04
CA MET A 678 44.42 -16.54 7.75
C MET A 678 43.53 -15.31 7.85
N PHE A 679 43.84 -14.30 7.04
CA PHE A 679 43.06 -13.08 6.83
C PHE A 679 42.30 -13.19 5.52
N TYR A 680 41.11 -12.60 5.47
CA TYR A 680 40.22 -12.67 4.32
C TYR A 680 39.74 -11.28 3.88
N ARG A 681 39.56 -11.08 2.58
CA ARG A 681 38.97 -9.86 2.01
C ARG A 681 38.17 -10.15 0.75
N LEU A 682 37.31 -9.20 0.37
CA LEU A 682 36.57 -9.23 -0.89
C LEU A 682 37.32 -8.40 -1.94
N ARG A 683 37.52 -8.97 -3.13
CA ARG A 683 38.00 -8.25 -4.32
C ARG A 683 36.85 -8.10 -5.31
N ASN A 684 36.57 -6.87 -5.73
CA ASN A 684 35.64 -6.53 -6.82
C ASN A 684 36.31 -6.71 -8.18
#